data_AF-A0A351WL14-F1
#
_entry.id   AF-A0A351WL14-F1
#
_cell.length_a   1.000
_cell.length_b   1.000
_cell.length_c   1.000
_cell.angle_alpha   90.00
_cell.angle_beta   90.00
_cell.angle_gamma   90.00
#
_symmetry.space_group_name_H-M   'P 1'
#
loop_
_entity.id
_entity.type
_entity.pdbx_description
1 polymer ?
#
loop_
_entity_poly.entity_id
_entity_poly.type
_entity_poly.pdbx_seq_one_letter_code
_entity_poly.pdbx_strand_id
1 'polypeptide(L)'
;MNRFMKKIHPEFGLAPALKAAVAVCCAVLLSATVLKAQSIALPDSSMNRAYEQGSLLVKFKDPTLSEPQRESIRQSYRAQRRKQFARTGLELWQLDNSYKVSGLCRELAGRPEIEYAEPNYSIHADLTPNDEKFAQQWNLNNTGQLPGSVAGADIDAPEAWSIHVGSKSIIVAVIDTGVDYNHPDLAANIWKNPKEIAGNGLDDDGNGYVDDLHGIDAMNGDSDPMDDHYHGTHCAGIIGASGNNQKGVAGICWNVSIMPLKHMDFKADGNVATAVECIEYAIEHGARIISASWGEPQYSFALYDAVKQASQAGILFCTSAGNEGNDLVLTPQYPACYDLPNILVVTSTDNKDQLANHNFSEHIVHIAAPGVSILSTYPDGKYKLLSGTSMATPLAAGTAALTLSSWPKMPLTMLHEMLLDTGKSKPEFAAAVMTSRRLNARQALIRAKGGHYLTFDRSRYFTGAKAKILLYDGETQDYSPRLVSVSTSGGDSETLLLHSSSHLKGLFTNSMPVAYLKSAAAPGLKNGKLEGGHDVKLFATYKSPVTLRTLKDEAQIDLQVKVGVTELPAFVAFPDFHMDLDGVVNGNVPVQILVSNVNSHYSTKIDFTPTDKNNHWKLPSFPLMYGNNKICLLASNQYGSSLNRTLQLVIVTGFVGMNYVDAASKNPCWPYLSWETASTNIQNAINAAAQGNIVLVQSGVYKEAVVHEIPTLDLTIRSVNGSGSTTIDGEGLRRPVTLRGGRLEGFKITGGCTTQQGGGAYLEHQAILKDCLISDNNASQLGGGVFAQEYSQIQSCQLSGNKAESGAGAALIKGAQILNSTIKANKLIAGGSGAGLSCEDALVENCVITFNLGSGYGGGASVRYTTLKGCVFENNTAYHGGGIQAEESTVLSCSFKGNTGSFGGAAIKGKGSLNLDDCIISGHTAGCAVKHEGVSSGNLLAMSNCYLSGNSAGLQASGDVAIHNCAFEYQLASTPVVYVTGGDLDVRNVLIANNQGIGLQVDQSTGVVSYATIANNKDVGLLLSGNSSVDASHSILWGQVKKNWSVSGNEHSFTYCCTTPLLGLPDAQGCFDANPLFVKGPLGDQYLSQTTAGQAKNSPCVNAGVSGLAVPEGSTRTDEVPDAASPDLGYHYPIP
;
A
#
# COMPACT_ATOMS: atom_id res chain seq x y z
N MET A 1 18.89 -58.60 19.31
CA MET A 1 19.60 -59.91 19.28
C MET A 1 18.69 -61.14 19.29
N ASN A 2 18.03 -61.52 20.40
CA ASN A 2 17.45 -62.88 20.55
C ASN A 2 16.33 -63.29 19.58
N ARG A 3 15.67 -62.34 18.88
CA ARG A 3 14.75 -62.68 17.76
C ARG A 3 15.44 -62.86 16.39
N PHE A 4 16.68 -62.38 16.23
CA PHE A 4 17.45 -62.50 14.99
C PHE A 4 18.28 -63.80 14.94
N MET A 5 18.80 -64.23 16.09
CA MET A 5 19.60 -65.46 16.24
C MET A 5 18.82 -66.78 16.08
N LYS A 6 17.49 -66.73 15.89
CA LYS A 6 16.62 -67.91 15.79
C LYS A 6 16.32 -68.39 14.36
N LYS A 7 16.99 -67.83 13.33
CA LYS A 7 16.64 -68.04 11.91
C LYS A 7 17.80 -68.43 10.96
N ILE A 8 18.95 -68.87 11.48
CA ILE A 8 20.05 -69.39 10.66
C ILE A 8 20.26 -70.88 10.95
N HIS A 9 20.07 -71.71 9.93
CA HIS A 9 20.26 -73.17 9.96
C HIS A 9 21.76 -73.54 9.84
N PRO A 10 22.22 -74.71 10.31
CA PRO A 10 23.63 -74.94 10.59
C PRO A 10 24.37 -75.79 9.54
N GLU A 11 24.73 -75.22 8.37
CA GLU A 11 25.50 -75.96 7.34
C GLU A 11 26.70 -75.23 6.70
N PHE A 12 27.11 -74.05 7.18
CA PHE A 12 28.35 -73.39 6.71
C PHE A 12 29.35 -73.15 7.85
N GLY A 13 30.32 -74.06 7.97
CA GLY A 13 31.46 -73.92 8.87
C GLY A 13 32.51 -72.98 8.29
N LEU A 14 32.75 -71.84 8.95
CA LEU A 14 33.83 -70.90 8.62
C LEU A 14 34.87 -70.82 9.74
N ALA A 15 36.13 -70.69 9.33
CA ALA A 15 37.33 -70.99 10.11
C ALA A 15 37.57 -70.08 11.34
N PRO A 16 38.29 -70.55 12.37
CA PRO A 16 38.49 -69.82 13.64
C PRO A 16 39.13 -68.43 13.51
N ALA A 17 39.91 -68.16 12.45
CA ALA A 17 40.48 -66.84 12.20
C ALA A 17 39.41 -65.73 12.03
N LEU A 18 38.25 -66.06 11.44
CA LEU A 18 37.17 -65.08 11.27
C LEU A 18 36.43 -64.79 12.58
N LYS A 19 36.39 -65.76 13.52
CA LYS A 19 35.85 -65.56 14.87
C LYS A 19 36.72 -64.61 15.69
N ALA A 20 38.04 -64.64 15.51
CA ALA A 20 38.96 -63.72 16.17
C ALA A 20 38.79 -62.27 15.68
N ALA A 21 38.66 -62.04 14.36
CA ALA A 21 38.45 -60.71 13.80
C ALA A 21 37.13 -60.06 14.27
N VAL A 22 36.03 -60.84 14.31
CA VAL A 22 34.74 -60.36 14.82
C VAL A 22 34.78 -60.13 16.34
N ALA A 23 35.50 -60.97 17.10
CA ALA A 23 35.67 -60.76 18.54
C ALA A 23 36.44 -59.47 18.87
N VAL A 24 37.50 -59.14 18.12
CA VAL A 24 38.27 -57.89 18.32
C VAL A 24 37.44 -56.65 17.92
N CYS A 25 36.71 -56.69 16.81
CA CYS A 25 35.83 -55.57 16.43
C CYS A 25 34.70 -55.37 17.45
N CYS A 26 34.10 -56.45 17.97
CA CYS A 26 33.12 -56.36 19.05
C CYS A 26 33.74 -55.86 20.37
N ALA A 27 34.96 -56.27 20.72
CA ALA A 27 35.64 -55.82 21.94
C ALA A 27 35.94 -54.30 21.93
N VAL A 28 36.32 -53.74 20.77
CA VAL A 28 36.54 -52.29 20.61
C VAL A 28 35.24 -51.49 20.61
N LEU A 29 34.11 -52.09 20.21
CA LEU A 29 32.78 -51.47 20.34
C LEU A 29 32.15 -51.66 21.74
N LEU A 30 32.55 -52.68 22.49
CA LEU A 30 32.10 -52.94 23.87
C LEU A 30 32.90 -52.15 24.92
N SER A 31 34.16 -51.80 24.67
CA SER A 31 34.92 -50.90 25.56
C SER A 31 34.41 -49.45 25.54
N ALA A 32 33.68 -49.05 24.50
CA ALA A 32 33.00 -47.75 24.41
C ALA A 32 31.61 -47.70 25.08
N THR A 33 31.08 -48.84 25.58
CA THR A 33 29.68 -48.94 26.04
C THR A 33 29.48 -49.52 27.45
N VAL A 34 30.55 -49.89 28.18
CA VAL A 34 30.47 -50.40 29.56
C VAL A 34 31.25 -49.53 30.55
N LEU A 35 30.87 -48.25 30.63
CA LEU A 35 31.17 -47.38 31.78
C LEU A 35 30.03 -46.36 32.05
N LYS A 36 28.79 -46.85 31.94
CA LYS A 36 27.57 -46.18 32.45
C LYS A 36 26.72 -47.18 33.25
N ALA A 37 27.30 -47.70 34.33
CA ALA A 37 26.50 -48.28 35.41
C ALA A 37 25.92 -47.12 36.24
N GLN A 38 24.61 -46.92 36.15
CA GLN A 38 23.77 -46.12 37.07
C GLN A 38 24.39 -44.81 37.60
N SER A 39 24.41 -43.78 36.76
CA SER A 39 23.84 -42.50 37.21
C SER A 39 22.46 -42.34 36.57
N ILE A 40 21.45 -41.98 37.37
CA ILE A 40 20.17 -41.52 36.84
C ILE A 40 20.45 -40.11 36.31
N ALA A 41 20.83 -40.04 35.04
CA ALA A 41 20.91 -38.77 34.34
C ALA A 41 19.48 -38.22 34.19
N LEU A 42 19.13 -37.24 35.03
CA LEU A 42 17.93 -36.44 34.82
C LEU A 42 17.97 -35.83 33.40
N PRO A 43 16.89 -35.90 32.63
CA PRO A 43 16.86 -35.31 31.30
C PRO A 43 17.04 -33.79 31.39
N ASP A 44 17.89 -33.21 30.53
CA ASP A 44 18.24 -31.78 30.50
C ASP A 44 17.05 -30.84 30.20
N SER A 45 15.85 -31.39 29.95
CA SER A 45 14.59 -30.66 29.70
C SER A 45 13.81 -30.26 30.97
N SER A 46 14.29 -30.57 32.18
CA SER A 46 13.54 -30.29 33.43
C SER A 46 13.90 -28.99 34.16
N MET A 47 14.89 -28.22 33.71
CA MET A 47 15.36 -27.01 34.41
C MET A 47 14.55 -25.74 34.09
N ASN A 48 13.29 -25.70 34.56
CA ASN A 48 12.53 -24.44 34.65
C ASN A 48 11.73 -24.28 35.97
N ARG A 49 12.03 -25.09 37.00
CA ARG A 49 11.46 -24.91 38.35
C ARG A 49 12.29 -23.90 39.15
N ALA A 50 11.64 -22.91 39.74
CA ALA A 50 12.27 -21.92 40.61
C ALA A 50 12.88 -22.59 41.86
N TYR A 51 14.04 -22.10 42.31
CA TYR A 51 14.75 -22.59 43.49
C TYR A 51 15.45 -21.44 44.24
N GLU A 52 15.72 -21.65 45.52
CA GLU A 52 16.43 -20.69 46.38
C GLU A 52 17.91 -20.60 45.95
N GLN A 53 18.32 -19.45 45.43
CA GLN A 53 19.69 -19.24 44.95
C GLN A 53 20.72 -19.38 46.08
N GLY A 54 21.84 -20.06 45.77
CA GLY A 54 22.87 -20.37 46.75
C GLY A 54 22.48 -21.44 47.78
N SER A 55 21.32 -22.11 47.63
CA SER A 55 20.90 -23.21 48.49
C SER A 55 20.77 -24.53 47.72
N LEU A 56 21.25 -25.62 48.32
CA LEU A 56 21.36 -26.94 47.71
C LEU A 56 20.94 -28.02 48.71
N LEU A 57 20.16 -29.01 48.26
CA LEU A 57 19.83 -30.21 49.01
C LEU A 57 20.80 -31.32 48.62
N VAL A 58 21.51 -31.91 49.59
CA VAL A 58 22.53 -32.95 49.38
C VAL A 58 22.25 -34.16 50.25
N LYS A 59 22.18 -35.32 49.62
CA LYS A 59 22.01 -36.62 50.29
C LYS A 59 23.29 -37.44 50.14
N PHE A 60 23.82 -37.94 51.24
CA PHE A 60 24.96 -38.88 51.23
C PHE A 60 24.47 -40.32 51.05
N LYS A 61 25.17 -41.13 50.23
CA LYS A 61 24.86 -42.56 50.02
C LYS A 61 25.01 -43.36 51.31
N ASP A 62 26.04 -43.05 52.09
CA ASP A 62 26.32 -43.71 53.36
C ASP A 62 25.79 -42.86 54.54
N PRO A 63 24.71 -43.29 55.21
CA PRO A 63 24.19 -42.60 56.39
C PRO A 63 25.12 -42.70 57.60
N THR A 64 26.12 -43.59 57.60
CA THR A 64 27.09 -43.78 58.68
C THR A 64 28.32 -42.87 58.60
N LEU A 65 28.51 -42.14 57.50
CA LEU A 65 29.54 -41.11 57.37
C LEU A 65 29.49 -40.14 58.56
N SER A 66 30.60 -40.03 59.28
CA SER A 66 30.71 -39.15 60.45
C SER A 66 30.67 -37.68 60.03
N GLU A 67 30.21 -36.81 60.92
CA GLU A 67 30.13 -35.37 60.62
C GLU A 67 31.47 -34.74 60.20
N PRO A 68 32.64 -35.09 60.77
CA PRO A 68 33.93 -34.62 60.24
C PRO A 68 34.19 -34.99 58.77
N GLN A 69 33.73 -36.16 58.32
CA GLN A 69 33.87 -36.57 56.92
C GLN A 69 32.92 -35.78 56.01
N ARG A 70 31.65 -35.61 56.41
CA ARG A 70 30.68 -34.79 55.68
C ARG A 70 31.12 -33.32 55.62
N GLU A 71 31.69 -32.82 56.71
CA GLU A 71 32.23 -31.46 56.80
C GLU A 71 33.43 -31.24 55.88
N SER A 72 34.37 -32.20 55.81
CA SER A 72 35.49 -32.15 54.85
C SER A 72 34.98 -32.07 53.40
N ILE A 73 33.94 -32.83 53.05
CA ILE A 73 33.31 -32.79 51.72
C ILE A 73 32.64 -31.41 51.49
N ARG A 74 31.88 -30.88 52.46
CA ARG A 74 31.28 -29.54 52.40
C ARG A 74 32.33 -28.44 52.18
N GLN A 75 33.42 -28.49 52.94
CA GLN A 75 34.53 -27.52 52.86
C GLN A 75 35.25 -27.56 51.51
N SER A 76 35.35 -28.72 50.86
CA SER A 76 35.88 -28.82 49.49
C SER A 76 35.06 -28.04 48.44
N TYR A 77 33.82 -27.68 48.78
CA TYR A 77 32.91 -26.83 47.99
C TYR A 77 32.59 -25.50 48.65
N ARG A 78 33.32 -25.11 49.71
CA ARG A 78 33.08 -23.90 50.51
C ARG A 78 31.63 -23.77 51.00
N ALA A 79 30.93 -24.91 51.11
CA ALA A 79 29.55 -24.98 51.51
C ALA A 79 29.44 -25.07 53.04
N GLN A 80 28.39 -24.49 53.61
CA GLN A 80 28.08 -24.60 55.03
C GLN A 80 26.75 -25.34 55.22
N ARG A 81 26.67 -26.23 56.21
CA ARG A 81 25.42 -26.94 56.50
C ARG A 81 24.42 -26.01 57.21
N ARG A 82 23.39 -25.58 56.49
CA ARG A 82 22.28 -24.76 57.02
C ARG A 82 21.27 -25.60 57.81
N LYS A 83 21.04 -26.87 57.42
CA LYS A 83 20.15 -27.80 58.14
C LYS A 83 20.51 -29.26 57.83
N GLN A 84 20.17 -30.17 58.74
CA GLN A 84 20.12 -31.62 58.50
C GLN A 84 18.71 -32.13 58.82
N PHE A 85 18.17 -33.00 57.98
CA PHE A 85 16.81 -33.54 58.10
C PHE A 85 16.88 -34.94 58.72
N ALA A 86 16.57 -35.03 60.02
CA ALA A 86 16.79 -36.24 60.82
C ALA A 86 16.15 -37.54 60.28
N ARG A 87 15.00 -37.45 59.59
CA ARG A 87 14.30 -38.64 59.04
C ARG A 87 14.86 -39.12 57.70
N THR A 88 15.33 -38.21 56.84
CA THR A 88 15.81 -38.55 55.49
C THR A 88 17.34 -38.63 55.42
N GLY A 89 18.06 -38.09 56.41
CA GLY A 89 19.52 -37.94 56.36
C GLY A 89 20.00 -36.98 55.27
N LEU A 90 19.09 -36.13 54.78
CA LEU A 90 19.36 -35.07 53.80
C LEU A 90 19.99 -33.85 54.52
N GLU A 91 20.82 -33.08 53.81
CA GLU A 91 21.33 -31.81 54.28
C GLU A 91 20.94 -30.66 53.35
N LEU A 92 20.60 -29.51 53.94
CA LEU A 92 20.50 -28.24 53.24
C LEU A 92 21.85 -27.53 53.39
N TRP A 93 22.52 -27.29 52.28
CA TRP A 93 23.78 -26.57 52.19
C TRP A 93 23.54 -25.14 51.72
N GLN A 94 24.21 -24.20 52.38
CA GLN A 94 24.40 -22.83 51.91
C GLN A 94 25.73 -22.79 51.15
N LEU A 95 25.69 -22.39 49.90
CA LEU A 95 26.87 -22.22 49.05
C LEU A 95 27.42 -20.80 49.18
N ASP A 96 28.70 -20.62 48.87
CA ASP A 96 29.24 -19.30 48.55
C ASP A 96 28.74 -18.82 47.17
N ASN A 97 28.89 -17.53 46.88
CA ASN A 97 28.40 -16.94 45.62
C ASN A 97 29.22 -17.38 44.37
N SER A 98 30.26 -18.22 44.50
CA SER A 98 31.12 -18.60 43.37
C SER A 98 30.60 -19.80 42.58
N TYR A 99 29.70 -20.60 43.16
CA TYR A 99 29.14 -21.80 42.52
C TYR A 99 27.77 -21.54 41.88
N LYS A 100 27.61 -21.92 40.61
CA LYS A 100 26.28 -22.08 39.99
C LYS A 100 25.64 -23.37 40.49
N VAL A 101 24.48 -23.28 41.14
CA VAL A 101 23.77 -24.41 41.78
C VAL A 101 23.65 -25.62 40.84
N SER A 102 23.20 -25.42 39.59
CA SER A 102 23.02 -26.50 38.60
C SER A 102 24.34 -27.19 38.19
N GLY A 103 25.44 -26.43 38.08
CA GLY A 103 26.76 -26.99 37.81
C GLY A 103 27.27 -27.83 38.98
N LEU A 104 27.10 -27.33 40.20
CA LEU A 104 27.52 -28.04 41.41
C LEU A 104 26.65 -29.28 41.69
N CYS A 105 25.34 -29.26 41.38
CA CYS A 105 24.49 -30.46 41.42
C CYS A 105 25.08 -31.58 40.55
N ARG A 106 25.49 -31.23 39.32
CA ARG A 106 26.04 -32.17 38.34
C ARG A 106 27.40 -32.72 38.76
N GLU A 107 28.24 -31.89 39.39
CA GLU A 107 29.53 -32.32 39.93
C GLU A 107 29.37 -33.24 41.16
N LEU A 108 28.52 -32.85 42.11
CA LEU A 108 28.22 -33.65 43.31
C LEU A 108 27.54 -34.98 42.96
N ALA A 109 26.67 -35.01 41.96
CA ALA A 109 26.10 -36.26 41.44
C ALA A 109 27.15 -37.23 40.85
N GLY A 110 28.35 -36.73 40.53
CA GLY A 110 29.50 -37.55 40.13
C GLY A 110 30.32 -38.12 41.29
N ARG A 111 30.10 -37.69 42.55
CA ARG A 111 30.88 -38.15 43.70
C ARG A 111 30.43 -39.52 44.22
N PRO A 112 31.37 -40.40 44.64
CA PRO A 112 31.01 -41.70 45.19
C PRO A 112 30.22 -41.58 46.50
N GLU A 113 30.47 -40.58 47.35
CA GLU A 113 29.83 -40.40 48.66
C GLU A 113 28.42 -39.81 48.59
N ILE A 114 28.04 -39.18 47.48
CA ILE A 114 26.77 -38.45 47.31
C ILE A 114 25.75 -39.31 46.57
N GLU A 115 24.56 -39.47 47.12
CA GLU A 115 23.43 -40.20 46.51
C GLU A 115 22.75 -39.34 45.45
N TYR A 116 22.45 -38.10 45.81
CA TYR A 116 22.00 -37.03 44.92
C TYR A 116 22.31 -35.66 45.50
N ALA A 117 22.39 -34.66 44.62
CA ALA A 117 22.40 -33.25 44.96
C ALA A 117 21.42 -32.54 44.03
N GLU A 118 20.50 -31.75 44.58
CA GLU A 118 19.48 -31.02 43.83
C GLU A 118 19.28 -29.59 44.37
N PRO A 119 18.81 -28.64 43.53
CA PRO A 119 18.48 -27.29 44.00
C PRO A 119 17.41 -27.31 45.10
N ASN A 120 17.45 -26.35 46.04
CA ASN A 120 16.36 -26.17 47.00
C ASN A 120 15.15 -25.53 46.31
N TYR A 121 14.34 -26.34 45.62
CA TYR A 121 13.19 -25.86 44.84
C TYR A 121 12.17 -25.12 45.72
N SER A 122 11.66 -24.00 45.20
CA SER A 122 10.60 -23.22 45.84
C SER A 122 9.26 -23.91 45.63
N ILE A 123 8.46 -24.00 46.70
CA ILE A 123 7.11 -24.54 46.67
C ILE A 123 6.16 -23.40 47.04
N HIS A 124 5.20 -23.14 46.16
CA HIS A 124 4.11 -22.18 46.36
C HIS A 124 2.77 -22.91 46.22
N ALA A 125 1.70 -22.29 46.72
CA ALA A 125 0.34 -22.68 46.38
C ALA A 125 -0.14 -21.71 45.30
N ASP A 126 -0.44 -22.23 44.11
CA ASP A 126 -0.87 -21.42 42.98
C ASP A 126 -2.31 -20.95 43.19
N LEU A 127 -2.55 -19.63 43.14
CA LEU A 127 -3.89 -19.09 43.35
C LEU A 127 -4.70 -19.23 42.06
N THR A 128 -5.40 -20.36 41.93
CA THR A 128 -6.32 -20.62 40.81
C THR A 128 -7.69 -20.02 41.15
N PRO A 129 -8.26 -19.13 40.30
CA PRO A 129 -9.61 -18.60 40.52
C PRO A 129 -10.69 -19.67 40.38
N ASN A 130 -11.84 -19.45 41.01
CA ASN A 130 -13.01 -20.35 40.95
C ASN A 130 -13.96 -20.10 39.76
N ASP A 131 -13.52 -19.29 38.79
CA ASP A 131 -14.33 -18.81 37.66
C ASP A 131 -14.57 -19.92 36.62
N GLU A 132 -15.82 -20.09 36.18
CA GLU A 132 -16.31 -21.29 35.49
C GLU A 132 -15.52 -21.66 34.22
N LYS A 133 -15.00 -20.67 33.50
CA LYS A 133 -14.30 -20.86 32.22
C LYS A 133 -12.79 -20.67 32.32
N PHE A 134 -12.24 -20.42 33.51
CA PHE A 134 -10.79 -20.16 33.69
C PHE A 134 -9.90 -21.25 33.09
N ALA A 135 -10.33 -22.53 33.17
CA ALA A 135 -9.59 -23.65 32.58
C ALA A 135 -9.33 -23.49 31.05
N GLN A 136 -10.12 -22.68 30.34
CA GLN A 136 -9.97 -22.41 28.91
C GLN A 136 -9.03 -21.23 28.61
N GLN A 137 -8.69 -20.41 29.62
CA GLN A 137 -7.86 -19.20 29.47
C GLN A 137 -6.36 -19.54 29.49
N TRP A 138 -5.92 -20.24 28.44
CA TRP A 138 -4.52 -20.65 28.26
C TRP A 138 -3.53 -19.47 28.36
N ASN A 139 -3.94 -18.25 27.97
CA ASN A 139 -3.11 -17.05 28.05
C ASN A 139 -2.66 -16.70 29.46
N LEU A 140 -3.47 -17.04 30.47
CA LEU A 140 -3.21 -16.80 31.89
C LEU A 140 -2.49 -17.99 32.54
N ASN A 141 -2.87 -19.22 32.16
CA ASN A 141 -2.26 -20.46 32.62
C ASN A 141 -2.39 -21.56 31.55
N ASN A 142 -1.26 -21.94 30.94
CA ASN A 142 -1.20 -22.98 29.92
C ASN A 142 -0.54 -24.23 30.55
N THR A 143 -1.37 -25.18 30.95
CA THR A 143 -0.92 -26.49 31.48
C THR A 143 -0.75 -27.54 30.37
N GLY A 144 -0.83 -27.13 29.10
CA GLY A 144 -0.99 -28.04 27.95
C GLY A 144 -2.43 -28.53 27.78
N GLN A 145 -3.42 -27.83 28.32
CA GLN A 145 -4.82 -28.29 28.39
C GLN A 145 -5.57 -28.23 27.05
N LEU A 146 -5.06 -27.46 26.08
CA LEU A 146 -5.63 -27.39 24.72
C LEU A 146 -4.85 -28.32 23.76
N PRO A 147 -5.51 -28.96 22.78
CA PRO A 147 -4.83 -29.85 21.83
C PRO A 147 -3.64 -29.19 21.13
N GLY A 148 -2.44 -29.74 21.37
CA GLY A 148 -1.19 -29.26 20.78
C GLY A 148 -0.63 -27.97 21.41
N SER A 149 -1.18 -27.48 22.52
CA SER A 149 -0.61 -26.36 23.28
C SER A 149 0.66 -26.77 24.04
N VAL A 150 1.55 -25.80 24.30
CA VAL A 150 2.81 -25.98 25.01
C VAL A 150 2.68 -25.47 26.45
N ALA A 151 2.87 -26.34 27.43
CA ALA A 151 2.77 -25.96 28.84
C ALA A 151 3.80 -24.87 29.23
N GLY A 152 3.36 -23.84 29.96
CA GLY A 152 4.15 -22.65 30.28
C GLY A 152 4.26 -21.63 29.14
N ALA A 153 3.49 -21.79 28.05
CA ALA A 153 3.33 -20.75 27.03
C ALA A 153 2.19 -19.80 27.43
N ASP A 154 2.39 -19.09 28.54
CA ASP A 154 1.41 -18.22 29.22
C ASP A 154 2.15 -17.18 30.11
N ILE A 155 1.44 -16.19 30.65
CA ILE A 155 2.06 -15.08 31.41
C ILE A 155 2.39 -15.38 32.89
N ASP A 156 2.32 -16.63 33.34
CA ASP A 156 2.46 -17.07 34.74
C ASP A 156 1.47 -16.34 35.69
N ALA A 157 0.17 -16.30 35.34
CA ALA A 157 -0.81 -15.48 36.08
C ALA A 157 -1.16 -16.02 37.49
N PRO A 158 -1.42 -17.33 37.72
CA PRO A 158 -1.68 -17.86 39.07
C PRO A 158 -0.56 -17.59 40.07
N GLU A 159 0.69 -17.66 39.61
CA GLU A 159 1.86 -17.33 40.40
C GLU A 159 1.97 -15.83 40.67
N ALA A 160 1.56 -14.97 39.74
CA ALA A 160 1.42 -13.53 39.98
C ALA A 160 0.34 -13.25 41.05
N TRP A 161 -0.83 -13.89 40.94
CA TRP A 161 -1.93 -13.73 41.88
C TRP A 161 -1.62 -14.18 43.31
N SER A 162 -0.66 -15.11 43.48
CA SER A 162 -0.08 -15.45 44.79
C SER A 162 0.66 -14.28 45.48
N ILE A 163 0.95 -13.20 44.76
CA ILE A 163 1.63 -11.99 45.25
C ILE A 163 0.64 -10.83 45.42
N HIS A 164 -0.19 -10.56 44.40
CA HIS A 164 -1.19 -9.49 44.39
C HIS A 164 -2.25 -9.77 43.31
N VAL A 165 -3.48 -9.32 43.50
CA VAL A 165 -4.62 -9.56 42.56
C VAL A 165 -5.20 -8.28 41.95
N GLY A 166 -4.52 -7.14 42.14
CA GLY A 166 -4.94 -5.83 41.63
C GLY A 166 -5.34 -4.84 42.73
N SER A 167 -5.63 -3.60 42.34
CA SER A 167 -6.21 -2.55 43.19
C SER A 167 -7.13 -1.63 42.39
N LYS A 168 -8.29 -1.27 42.98
CA LYS A 168 -9.21 -0.24 42.48
C LYS A 168 -8.60 1.14 42.30
N SER A 169 -7.49 1.42 43.00
CA SER A 169 -6.76 2.68 42.85
C SER A 169 -6.01 2.81 41.52
N ILE A 170 -5.98 1.77 40.68
CA ILE A 170 -5.37 1.82 39.36
C ILE A 170 -6.49 1.93 38.32
N ILE A 171 -6.50 3.06 37.61
CA ILE A 171 -7.42 3.34 36.52
C ILE A 171 -6.74 2.96 35.20
N VAL A 172 -7.43 2.17 34.38
CA VAL A 172 -7.04 1.77 33.02
C VAL A 172 -8.10 2.28 32.06
N ALA A 173 -7.74 3.24 31.21
CA ALA A 173 -8.58 3.72 30.13
C ALA A 173 -8.58 2.70 28.98
N VAL A 174 -9.77 2.32 28.51
CA VAL A 174 -9.97 1.45 27.35
C VAL A 174 -10.59 2.31 26.26
N ILE A 175 -9.74 2.82 25.36
CA ILE A 175 -10.14 3.64 24.22
C ILE A 175 -10.46 2.69 23.08
N ASP A 176 -11.73 2.40 22.85
CA ASP A 176 -12.18 1.30 21.97
C ASP A 176 -13.64 1.53 21.48
N THR A 177 -14.41 0.47 21.17
CA THR A 177 -15.83 0.53 20.76
C THR A 177 -16.82 0.79 21.90
N GLY A 178 -16.35 1.06 23.11
CA GLY A 178 -17.14 1.07 24.35
C GLY A 178 -16.99 -0.21 25.17
N VAL A 179 -17.68 -0.32 26.29
CA VAL A 179 -17.69 -1.52 27.15
C VAL A 179 -19.10 -1.78 27.67
N ASP A 180 -19.57 -3.04 27.63
CA ASP A 180 -20.74 -3.50 28.38
C ASP A 180 -20.45 -3.41 29.89
N TYR A 181 -20.70 -2.24 30.46
CA TYR A 181 -20.48 -1.97 31.88
C TYR A 181 -21.50 -2.68 32.79
N ASN A 182 -22.56 -3.25 32.22
CA ASN A 182 -23.53 -4.09 32.92
C ASN A 182 -23.13 -5.58 32.93
N HIS A 183 -22.11 -5.97 32.16
CA HIS A 183 -21.63 -7.34 32.07
C HIS A 183 -21.33 -7.89 33.49
N PRO A 184 -21.89 -9.04 33.90
CA PRO A 184 -21.88 -9.52 35.30
C PRO A 184 -20.49 -9.87 35.85
N ASP A 185 -19.49 -9.87 34.96
CA ASP A 185 -18.06 -10.11 35.22
C ASP A 185 -17.21 -8.82 35.18
N LEU A 186 -17.73 -7.73 34.58
CA LEU A 186 -17.05 -6.43 34.48
C LEU A 186 -17.64 -5.38 35.43
N ALA A 187 -18.95 -5.41 35.72
CA ALA A 187 -19.65 -4.34 36.43
C ALA A 187 -19.05 -3.95 37.80
N ALA A 188 -18.37 -4.87 38.49
CA ALA A 188 -17.65 -4.56 39.71
C ALA A 188 -16.34 -3.79 39.46
N ASN A 189 -15.72 -3.96 38.30
CA ASN A 189 -14.47 -3.37 37.81
C ASN A 189 -14.63 -2.15 36.91
N ILE A 190 -15.84 -1.71 36.58
CA ILE A 190 -16.05 -0.44 35.89
C ILE A 190 -15.76 0.74 36.83
N TRP A 191 -15.01 1.71 36.31
CA TRP A 191 -14.74 3.00 36.94
C TRP A 191 -16.03 3.80 37.11
N LYS A 192 -16.03 4.70 38.08
CA LYS A 192 -17.12 5.66 38.24
C LYS A 192 -16.53 7.04 38.37
N ASN A 193 -17.02 8.03 37.62
CA ASN A 193 -16.60 9.41 37.81
C ASN A 193 -16.94 9.81 39.26
N PRO A 194 -15.94 10.08 40.13
CA PRO A 194 -16.21 10.43 41.53
C PRO A 194 -16.69 11.86 41.69
N LYS A 195 -16.77 12.63 40.59
CA LYS A 195 -17.22 14.03 40.57
C LYS A 195 -18.71 14.18 40.18
N GLU A 196 -19.30 13.17 39.52
CA GLU A 196 -20.71 13.15 39.10
C GLU A 196 -21.71 12.63 40.13
N ILE A 197 -22.92 13.19 40.13
CA ILE A 197 -24.07 12.73 40.93
C ILE A 197 -25.09 11.99 40.05
N ALA A 198 -24.76 10.72 39.76
CA ALA A 198 -25.53 9.76 38.98
C ALA A 198 -27.07 10.01 38.88
N GLY A 199 -27.50 10.41 37.68
CA GLY A 199 -28.89 10.54 37.27
C GLY A 199 -29.55 11.87 37.67
N ASN A 200 -28.78 12.94 37.84
CA ASN A 200 -29.33 14.26 38.15
C ASN A 200 -29.61 15.12 36.90
N GLY A 201 -29.11 14.73 35.72
CA GLY A 201 -29.24 15.45 34.46
C GLY A 201 -28.35 16.70 34.34
N LEU A 202 -27.24 16.75 35.07
CA LEU A 202 -26.26 17.83 35.06
C LEU A 202 -24.86 17.31 34.70
N ASP A 203 -24.00 18.23 34.27
CA ASP A 203 -22.54 18.08 34.25
C ASP A 203 -22.06 18.70 35.57
N ASP A 204 -21.80 17.86 36.59
CA ASP A 204 -21.49 18.34 37.96
C ASP A 204 -20.03 18.81 38.07
N ASP A 205 -19.14 18.32 37.20
CA ASP A 205 -17.71 18.60 37.25
C ASP A 205 -17.20 19.61 36.21
N GLY A 206 -18.04 19.95 35.23
CA GLY A 206 -17.82 20.96 34.21
C GLY A 206 -16.95 20.50 33.04
N ASN A 207 -16.85 19.19 32.79
CA ASN A 207 -16.02 18.62 31.72
C ASN A 207 -16.67 18.66 30.32
N GLY A 208 -17.96 18.99 30.23
CA GLY A 208 -18.72 19.06 28.98
C GLY A 208 -19.67 17.89 28.72
N TYR A 209 -19.60 16.82 29.52
CA TYR A 209 -20.47 15.65 29.44
C TYR A 209 -21.41 15.57 30.65
N VAL A 210 -22.72 15.43 30.39
CA VAL A 210 -23.76 15.35 31.42
C VAL A 210 -23.89 13.91 31.92
N ASP A 211 -23.81 13.63 33.23
CA ASP A 211 -23.95 12.29 33.80
C ASP A 211 -22.93 11.25 33.23
N ASP A 212 -21.65 11.62 33.03
CA ASP A 212 -20.56 10.76 32.49
C ASP A 212 -20.06 9.67 33.46
N LEU A 213 -21.00 9.08 34.20
CA LEU A 213 -20.81 8.20 35.35
C LEU A 213 -19.84 7.04 35.11
N HIS A 214 -19.69 6.56 33.88
CA HIS A 214 -18.82 5.43 33.52
C HIS A 214 -17.71 5.80 32.53
N GLY A 215 -17.60 7.04 32.09
CA GLY A 215 -16.81 7.47 30.93
C GLY A 215 -17.71 8.04 29.82
N ILE A 216 -17.16 8.18 28.61
CA ILE A 216 -17.78 8.95 27.52
C ILE A 216 -17.83 8.20 26.19
N ASP A 217 -18.81 8.54 25.35
CA ASP A 217 -18.84 8.25 23.93
C ASP A 217 -18.51 9.50 23.12
N ALA A 218 -17.23 9.66 22.80
CA ALA A 218 -16.73 10.71 21.93
C ALA A 218 -17.19 10.54 20.48
N MET A 219 -17.54 9.32 20.04
CA MET A 219 -18.00 9.07 18.67
C MET A 219 -19.42 9.59 18.42
N ASN A 220 -20.32 9.47 19.42
CA ASN A 220 -21.67 10.03 19.37
C ASN A 220 -21.81 11.41 20.05
N GLY A 221 -20.82 11.81 20.87
CA GLY A 221 -20.81 13.08 21.59
C GLY A 221 -21.70 13.05 22.85
N ASP A 222 -21.72 11.92 23.56
CA ASP A 222 -22.52 11.73 24.77
C ASP A 222 -21.79 10.93 25.87
N SER A 223 -22.52 10.60 26.93
CA SER A 223 -22.03 10.09 28.21
C SER A 223 -22.24 8.59 28.41
N ASP A 224 -22.68 7.85 27.38
CA ASP A 224 -22.97 6.41 27.47
C ASP A 224 -21.97 5.55 26.67
N PRO A 225 -20.83 5.15 27.27
CA PRO A 225 -19.79 4.37 26.60
C PRO A 225 -20.15 2.88 26.42
N MET A 226 -21.44 2.55 26.24
CA MET A 226 -21.92 1.18 26.01
C MET A 226 -21.34 0.59 24.72
N ASP A 227 -20.94 -0.69 24.76
CA ASP A 227 -20.40 -1.38 23.57
C ASP A 227 -21.53 -1.90 22.66
N ASP A 228 -21.78 -1.16 21.58
CA ASP A 228 -22.68 -1.55 20.48
C ASP A 228 -22.03 -2.49 19.46
N HIS A 229 -20.73 -2.77 19.60
CA HIS A 229 -19.98 -3.72 18.78
C HIS A 229 -19.69 -5.02 19.55
N TYR A 230 -18.54 -5.08 20.24
CA TYR A 230 -18.08 -6.17 21.13
C TYR A 230 -16.60 -6.05 21.53
N HIS A 231 -15.83 -5.22 20.81
CA HIS A 231 -14.37 -5.29 20.81
C HIS A 231 -13.79 -4.75 22.12
N GLY A 232 -14.23 -3.55 22.54
CA GLY A 232 -13.84 -2.97 23.81
C GLY A 232 -14.28 -3.79 25.02
N THR A 233 -15.47 -4.41 25.00
CA THR A 233 -15.90 -5.37 26.05
C THR A 233 -14.97 -6.57 26.14
N HIS A 234 -14.47 -7.09 25.01
CA HIS A 234 -13.53 -8.22 25.01
C HIS A 234 -12.17 -7.81 25.58
N CYS A 235 -11.65 -6.65 25.16
CA CYS A 235 -10.42 -6.04 25.68
C CYS A 235 -10.51 -5.78 27.20
N ALA A 236 -11.64 -5.24 27.68
CA ALA A 236 -11.89 -4.96 29.09
C ALA A 236 -11.83 -6.24 29.96
N GLY A 237 -12.40 -7.34 29.51
CA GLY A 237 -12.33 -8.63 30.23
C GLY A 237 -10.92 -9.20 30.34
N ILE A 238 -10.08 -9.00 29.33
CA ILE A 238 -8.68 -9.44 29.36
C ILE A 238 -7.90 -8.64 30.43
N ILE A 239 -8.14 -7.33 30.52
CA ILE A 239 -7.56 -6.45 31.55
C ILE A 239 -8.05 -6.88 32.95
N GLY A 240 -9.37 -7.01 33.13
CA GLY A 240 -9.98 -7.10 34.45
C GLY A 240 -11.43 -7.57 34.47
N ALA A 241 -11.75 -8.73 33.89
CA ALA A 241 -12.87 -9.51 34.41
C ALA A 241 -12.62 -9.92 35.87
N SER A 242 -13.70 -9.95 36.67
CA SER A 242 -13.65 -9.93 38.13
C SER A 242 -13.33 -11.31 38.72
N GLY A 243 -12.04 -11.64 38.82
CA GLY A 243 -11.61 -12.97 39.23
C GLY A 243 -12.10 -13.44 40.60
N ASN A 244 -12.32 -14.75 40.71
CA ASN A 244 -12.79 -15.50 41.87
C ASN A 244 -14.24 -15.16 42.30
N ASN A 245 -15.11 -14.87 41.33
CA ASN A 245 -16.52 -14.51 41.52
C ASN A 245 -17.52 -15.65 41.21
N GLN A 246 -17.02 -16.83 40.80
CA GLN A 246 -17.78 -18.02 40.38
C GLN A 246 -18.57 -17.86 39.08
N LYS A 247 -18.16 -16.97 38.18
CA LYS A 247 -18.75 -16.74 36.86
C LYS A 247 -17.66 -16.71 35.81
N GLY A 248 -18.01 -16.98 34.56
CA GLY A 248 -17.26 -16.42 33.43
C GLY A 248 -15.75 -16.68 33.43
N VAL A 249 -14.96 -15.60 33.38
CA VAL A 249 -13.52 -15.58 33.14
C VAL A 249 -12.81 -14.67 34.14
N ALA A 250 -11.52 -14.92 34.38
CA ALA A 250 -10.67 -13.98 35.11
C ALA A 250 -9.93 -13.03 34.16
N GLY A 251 -9.87 -11.74 34.47
CA GLY A 251 -8.87 -10.84 33.85
C GLY A 251 -7.51 -11.02 34.53
N ILE A 252 -6.44 -10.44 33.96
CA ILE A 252 -5.13 -10.47 34.64
C ILE A 252 -5.10 -9.63 35.92
N CYS A 253 -5.91 -8.56 36.00
CA CYS A 253 -6.03 -7.70 37.19
C CYS A 253 -7.46 -7.81 37.76
N TRP A 254 -7.68 -8.73 38.70
CA TRP A 254 -9.03 -9.03 39.25
C TRP A 254 -9.68 -7.82 39.91
N ASN A 255 -8.88 -6.92 40.49
CA ASN A 255 -9.34 -5.67 41.07
C ASN A 255 -8.72 -4.50 40.30
N VAL A 256 -9.51 -3.80 39.50
CA VAL A 256 -9.09 -2.63 38.72
C VAL A 256 -10.28 -1.69 38.56
N SER A 257 -10.02 -0.46 38.10
CA SER A 257 -11.04 0.47 37.62
C SER A 257 -10.85 0.67 36.12
N ILE A 258 -11.67 0.01 35.31
CA ILE A 258 -11.69 0.13 33.85
C ILE A 258 -12.51 1.37 33.53
N MET A 259 -11.95 2.30 32.75
CA MET A 259 -12.62 3.50 32.25
C MET A 259 -12.92 3.29 30.76
N PRO A 260 -14.15 2.86 30.40
CA PRO A 260 -14.64 2.83 29.03
C PRO A 260 -14.58 4.21 28.38
N LEU A 261 -13.95 4.31 27.21
CA LEU A 261 -13.93 5.52 26.40
C LEU A 261 -14.21 5.11 24.95
N LYS A 262 -15.41 5.43 24.47
CA LYS A 262 -15.89 4.99 23.16
C LYS A 262 -15.47 6.01 22.10
N HIS A 263 -14.61 5.55 21.20
CA HIS A 263 -14.01 6.32 20.12
C HIS A 263 -14.40 5.75 18.74
N MET A 264 -14.82 4.47 18.70
CA MET A 264 -15.22 3.78 17.48
C MET A 264 -16.70 3.40 17.50
N ASP A 265 -17.33 3.41 16.32
CA ASP A 265 -18.74 3.06 16.12
C ASP A 265 -19.01 1.54 16.14
N PHE A 266 -20.26 1.15 15.87
CA PHE A 266 -20.73 -0.24 15.80
C PHE A 266 -20.04 -1.12 14.73
N LYS A 267 -19.18 -0.56 13.87
CA LYS A 267 -18.34 -1.30 12.90
C LYS A 267 -16.87 -1.36 13.31
N ALA A 268 -16.52 -0.74 14.43
CA ALA A 268 -15.15 -0.39 14.83
C ALA A 268 -14.46 0.64 13.89
N ASP A 269 -15.23 1.55 13.27
CA ASP A 269 -14.68 2.72 12.56
C ASP A 269 -14.60 3.93 13.52
N GLY A 270 -13.48 4.66 13.53
CA GLY A 270 -13.25 5.84 14.39
C GLY A 270 -12.45 6.94 13.68
N ASN A 271 -12.28 8.11 14.32
CA ASN A 271 -11.55 9.26 13.75
C ASN A 271 -10.62 9.97 14.76
N VAL A 272 -9.50 10.52 14.27
CA VAL A 272 -8.43 11.17 15.08
C VAL A 272 -8.94 12.12 16.17
N ALA A 273 -9.96 12.95 15.91
CA ALA A 273 -10.44 13.93 16.89
C ALA A 273 -11.01 13.23 18.15
N THR A 274 -11.89 12.26 17.94
CA THR A 274 -12.49 11.46 19.03
C THR A 274 -11.46 10.58 19.77
N ALA A 275 -10.35 10.20 19.11
CA ALA A 275 -9.23 9.54 19.79
C ALA A 275 -8.46 10.49 20.71
N VAL A 276 -8.21 11.73 20.25
CA VAL A 276 -7.57 12.80 21.05
C VAL A 276 -8.43 13.13 22.26
N GLU A 277 -9.73 13.33 22.07
CA GLU A 277 -10.72 13.61 23.13
C GLU A 277 -10.73 12.51 24.22
N CYS A 278 -10.76 11.24 23.82
CA CYS A 278 -10.62 10.12 24.76
C CYS A 278 -9.26 10.10 25.49
N ILE A 279 -8.17 10.49 24.84
CA ILE A 279 -6.84 10.56 25.49
C ILE A 279 -6.80 11.71 26.51
N GLU A 280 -7.36 12.87 26.16
CA GLU A 280 -7.42 14.04 27.05
C GLU A 280 -8.31 13.75 28.27
N TYR A 281 -9.50 13.17 28.05
CA TYR A 281 -10.37 12.69 29.14
C TYR A 281 -9.65 11.72 30.09
N ALA A 282 -8.90 10.75 29.54
CA ALA A 282 -8.12 9.80 30.34
C ALA A 282 -7.02 10.47 31.18
N ILE A 283 -6.41 11.55 30.67
CA ILE A 283 -5.43 12.36 31.41
C ILE A 283 -6.10 13.09 32.57
N GLU A 284 -7.20 13.80 32.31
CA GLU A 284 -7.91 14.61 33.29
C GLU A 284 -8.51 13.79 34.43
N HIS A 285 -8.99 12.58 34.12
CA HIS A 285 -9.55 11.64 35.09
C HIS A 285 -8.52 10.69 35.71
N GLY A 286 -7.22 10.93 35.48
CA GLY A 286 -6.12 10.30 36.22
C GLY A 286 -5.88 8.83 35.89
N ALA A 287 -6.19 8.40 34.66
CA ALA A 287 -5.76 7.10 34.15
C ALA A 287 -4.24 6.95 34.29
N ARG A 288 -3.76 5.74 34.59
CA ARG A 288 -2.32 5.45 34.65
C ARG A 288 -1.83 4.60 33.49
N ILE A 289 -2.77 3.96 32.80
CA ILE A 289 -2.55 3.15 31.61
C ILE A 289 -3.69 3.45 30.64
N ILE A 290 -3.36 3.64 29.37
CA ILE A 290 -4.30 3.60 28.25
C ILE A 290 -4.07 2.28 27.51
N SER A 291 -5.16 1.59 27.15
CA SER A 291 -5.16 0.43 26.27
C SER A 291 -5.87 0.81 24.98
N ALA A 292 -5.11 0.88 23.88
CA ALA A 292 -5.58 1.22 22.55
C ALA A 292 -5.35 0.03 21.60
N SER A 293 -6.42 -0.63 21.17
CA SER A 293 -6.37 -1.86 20.36
C SER A 293 -6.73 -1.60 18.89
N TRP A 294 -6.27 -0.45 18.38
CA TRP A 294 -6.55 0.13 17.06
C TRP A 294 -5.30 0.84 16.52
N GLY A 295 -5.33 1.24 15.25
CA GLY A 295 -4.30 2.10 14.67
C GLY A 295 -4.45 2.34 13.17
N GLU A 296 -3.95 3.48 12.69
CA GLU A 296 -4.05 3.94 11.30
C GLU A 296 -2.68 4.02 10.60
N PRO A 297 -2.58 3.92 9.26
CA PRO A 297 -1.30 4.02 8.55
C PRO A 297 -0.77 5.46 8.40
N GLN A 298 -1.57 6.49 8.70
CA GLN A 298 -1.17 7.89 8.52
C GLN A 298 -0.66 8.50 9.83
N TYR A 299 0.40 9.31 9.74
CA TYR A 299 0.91 10.05 10.88
C TYR A 299 -0.01 11.24 11.18
N SER A 300 -0.49 11.35 12.42
CA SER A 300 -1.31 12.47 12.88
C SER A 300 -0.60 13.29 13.95
N PHE A 301 -0.31 14.57 13.66
CA PHE A 301 0.31 15.48 14.61
C PHE A 301 -0.55 15.70 15.87
N ALA A 302 -1.88 15.80 15.71
CA ALA A 302 -2.79 15.96 16.83
C ALA A 302 -2.80 14.73 17.75
N LEU A 303 -2.82 13.52 17.16
CA LEU A 303 -2.75 12.28 17.93
C LEU A 303 -1.37 12.11 18.61
N TYR A 304 -0.28 12.46 17.91
CA TYR A 304 1.06 12.47 18.51
C TYR A 304 1.14 13.39 19.73
N ASP A 305 0.63 14.62 19.64
CA ASP A 305 0.65 15.56 20.76
C ASP A 305 -0.26 15.09 21.91
N ALA A 306 -1.41 14.47 21.67
CA ALA A 306 -2.22 13.86 22.71
C ALA A 306 -1.50 12.70 23.43
N VAL A 307 -0.89 11.76 22.68
CA VAL A 307 -0.11 10.64 23.28
C VAL A 307 1.12 11.16 24.04
N LYS A 308 1.71 12.27 23.59
CA LYS A 308 2.81 12.98 24.26
C LYS A 308 2.35 13.72 25.52
N GLN A 309 1.15 14.29 25.55
CA GLN A 309 0.54 14.81 26.78
C GLN A 309 0.31 13.68 27.80
N ALA A 310 -0.19 12.51 27.36
CA ALA A 310 -0.29 11.32 28.20
C ALA A 310 1.08 10.86 28.74
N SER A 311 2.14 10.97 27.92
CA SER A 311 3.52 10.72 28.35
C SER A 311 3.96 11.67 29.48
N GLN A 312 3.62 12.96 29.36
CA GLN A 312 3.96 13.98 30.37
C GLN A 312 3.16 13.80 31.66
N ALA A 313 1.91 13.33 31.58
CA ALA A 313 1.10 12.93 32.71
C ALA A 313 1.55 11.61 33.39
N GLY A 314 2.53 10.88 32.81
CA GLY A 314 3.05 9.65 33.39
C GLY A 314 2.16 8.42 33.17
N ILE A 315 1.42 8.42 32.06
CA ILE A 315 0.48 7.38 31.62
C ILE A 315 1.17 6.45 30.62
N LEU A 316 1.12 5.13 30.87
CA LEU A 316 1.63 4.13 29.93
C LEU A 316 0.61 3.93 28.79
N PHE A 317 1.04 4.07 27.54
CA PHE A 317 0.18 3.92 26.38
C PHE A 317 0.44 2.55 25.71
N CYS A 318 -0.38 1.56 26.05
CA CYS A 318 -0.29 0.22 25.45
C CYS A 318 -1.04 0.21 24.11
N THR A 319 -0.34 -0.15 23.03
CA THR A 319 -0.90 -0.17 21.67
C THR A 319 -0.62 -1.48 20.93
N SER A 320 -1.59 -1.90 20.13
CA SER A 320 -1.43 -3.03 19.20
C SER A 320 -0.43 -2.73 18.10
N ALA A 321 0.35 -3.74 17.69
CA ALA A 321 1.23 -3.64 16.54
C ALA A 321 0.50 -3.67 15.17
N GLY A 322 -0.74 -4.18 15.13
CA GLY A 322 -1.50 -4.43 13.90
C GLY A 322 -1.43 -5.90 13.43
N ASN A 323 -2.34 -6.30 12.54
CA ASN A 323 -2.65 -7.70 12.26
C ASN A 323 -2.36 -8.14 10.81
N GLU A 324 -1.70 -7.28 10.02
CA GLU A 324 -1.60 -7.42 8.56
C GLU A 324 -0.39 -8.27 8.13
N GLY A 325 0.57 -8.51 9.04
CA GLY A 325 1.80 -9.25 8.77
C GLY A 325 2.91 -8.38 8.16
N ASN A 326 2.85 -7.06 8.36
CA ASN A 326 3.78 -6.09 7.81
C ASN A 326 4.98 -5.82 8.75
N ASP A 327 6.10 -5.40 8.16
CA ASP A 327 7.19 -4.75 8.90
C ASP A 327 6.81 -3.28 9.15
N LEU A 328 6.72 -2.88 10.42
CA LEU A 328 6.35 -1.52 10.82
C LEU A 328 7.38 -0.45 10.39
N VAL A 329 8.59 -0.84 9.97
CA VAL A 329 9.58 0.07 9.37
C VAL A 329 9.20 0.43 7.93
N LEU A 330 8.51 -0.46 7.21
CA LEU A 330 8.11 -0.27 5.81
C LEU A 330 6.66 0.21 5.67
N THR A 331 5.78 -0.28 6.54
CA THR A 331 4.36 0.07 6.59
C THR A 331 4.05 0.52 8.02
N PRO A 332 4.32 1.79 8.38
CA PRO A 332 4.10 2.27 9.73
C PRO A 332 2.61 2.30 10.08
N GLN A 333 2.31 2.16 11.37
CA GLN A 333 0.96 2.25 11.92
C GLN A 333 1.01 3.06 13.22
N TYR A 334 0.09 3.99 13.39
CA TYR A 334 0.02 4.90 14.52
C TYR A 334 -1.20 4.57 15.39
N PRO A 335 -1.06 4.56 16.73
CA PRO A 335 0.02 5.17 17.50
C PRO A 335 1.30 4.32 17.69
N ALA A 336 1.33 3.07 17.23
CA ALA A 336 2.48 2.15 17.45
C ALA A 336 3.85 2.69 16.98
N CYS A 337 3.91 3.42 15.87
CA CYS A 337 5.15 3.96 15.31
C CYS A 337 5.52 5.38 15.81
N TYR A 338 4.86 5.92 16.83
CA TYR A 338 5.30 7.19 17.43
C TYR A 338 6.52 6.97 18.34
N ASP A 339 7.58 7.75 18.14
CA ASP A 339 8.75 7.75 19.03
C ASP A 339 8.45 8.56 20.30
N LEU A 340 7.79 7.91 21.26
CA LEU A 340 7.45 8.46 22.58
C LEU A 340 7.74 7.44 23.69
N PRO A 341 8.35 7.86 24.82
CA PRO A 341 8.86 6.95 25.86
C PRO A 341 7.78 6.27 26.70
N ASN A 342 6.51 6.61 26.50
CA ASN A 342 5.36 5.99 27.16
C ASN A 342 4.69 4.88 26.36
N ILE A 343 5.07 4.67 25.10
CA ILE A 343 4.40 3.72 24.22
C ILE A 343 4.93 2.31 24.43
N LEU A 344 4.01 1.36 24.63
CA LEU A 344 4.28 -0.07 24.70
C LEU A 344 3.60 -0.77 23.51
N VAL A 345 4.38 -1.03 22.45
CA VAL A 345 3.89 -1.74 21.25
C VAL A 345 3.87 -3.25 21.51
N VAL A 346 2.72 -3.88 21.29
CA VAL A 346 2.50 -5.30 21.60
C VAL A 346 2.09 -6.09 20.35
N THR A 347 2.88 -7.11 20.02
CA THR A 347 2.49 -8.15 19.05
C THR A 347 2.02 -9.42 19.77
N SER A 348 1.49 -10.42 19.05
CA SER A 348 0.82 -11.57 19.69
C SER A 348 1.52 -12.92 19.51
N THR A 349 1.45 -13.77 20.53
CA THR A 349 1.79 -15.20 20.46
C THR A 349 0.56 -16.12 20.49
N ASP A 350 0.73 -17.35 20.01
CA ASP A 350 -0.23 -18.45 20.12
C ASP A 350 0.03 -19.36 21.35
N ASN A 351 -0.82 -20.38 21.51
CA ASN A 351 -0.74 -21.35 22.62
C ASN A 351 0.40 -22.37 22.50
N LYS A 352 1.28 -22.22 21.50
CA LYS A 352 2.50 -22.99 21.26
C LYS A 352 3.76 -22.15 21.44
N ASP A 353 3.61 -20.95 22.00
CA ASP A 353 4.70 -20.00 22.24
C ASP A 353 5.37 -19.51 20.93
N GLN A 354 4.61 -19.50 19.82
CA GLN A 354 5.02 -18.98 18.52
C GLN A 354 4.41 -17.59 18.28
N LEU A 355 5.07 -16.75 17.47
CA LEU A 355 4.47 -15.50 16.98
C LEU A 355 3.34 -15.81 16.00
N ALA A 356 2.25 -15.03 16.08
CA ALA A 356 1.23 -15.01 15.04
C ALA A 356 1.75 -14.25 13.80
N ASN A 357 1.11 -14.46 12.64
CA ASN A 357 1.39 -13.69 11.42
C ASN A 357 0.72 -12.30 11.49
N HIS A 358 1.20 -11.48 12.41
CA HIS A 358 0.78 -10.10 12.66
C HIS A 358 2.00 -9.17 12.46
N ASN A 359 1.80 -7.86 12.60
CA ASN A 359 2.87 -6.91 12.34
C ASN A 359 4.05 -7.09 13.31
N PHE A 360 5.24 -6.81 12.79
CA PHE A 360 6.51 -7.08 13.45
C PHE A 360 7.52 -5.95 13.19
N SER A 361 8.52 -5.84 14.07
CA SER A 361 9.72 -5.02 13.84
C SER A 361 10.73 -5.27 14.95
N GLU A 362 12.00 -5.51 14.60
CA GLU A 362 13.10 -5.56 15.58
C GLU A 362 13.43 -4.20 16.23
N HIS A 363 12.75 -3.11 15.82
CA HIS A 363 12.98 -1.75 16.31
C HIS A 363 11.75 -1.06 16.90
N ILE A 364 10.54 -1.45 16.51
CA ILE A 364 9.28 -0.77 16.92
C ILE A 364 8.44 -1.66 17.84
N VAL A 365 8.39 -2.98 17.61
CA VAL A 365 7.58 -3.88 18.45
C VAL A 365 8.34 -4.22 19.73
N HIS A 366 7.85 -3.73 20.87
CA HIS A 366 8.57 -3.84 22.14
C HIS A 366 8.50 -5.24 22.75
N ILE A 367 7.32 -5.87 22.80
CA ILE A 367 7.13 -7.18 23.44
C ILE A 367 6.01 -8.00 22.76
N ALA A 368 6.05 -9.32 22.89
CA ALA A 368 4.93 -10.19 22.51
C ALA A 368 4.10 -10.65 23.71
N ALA A 369 2.79 -10.84 23.55
CA ALA A 369 1.92 -11.43 24.57
C ALA A 369 0.88 -12.39 23.96
N PRO A 370 0.32 -13.35 24.71
CA PRO A 370 -0.78 -14.21 24.23
C PRO A 370 -1.93 -13.43 23.58
N GLY A 371 -2.24 -13.73 22.31
CA GLY A 371 -3.27 -13.01 21.55
C GLY A 371 -4.01 -13.83 20.49
N VAL A 372 -3.82 -15.15 20.41
CA VAL A 372 -4.54 -16.03 19.47
C VAL A 372 -5.51 -16.95 20.21
N SER A 373 -6.79 -16.92 19.86
CA SER A 373 -7.85 -17.70 20.53
C SER A 373 -7.89 -17.41 22.04
N ILE A 374 -8.09 -16.14 22.39
CA ILE A 374 -8.20 -15.65 23.76
C ILE A 374 -9.69 -15.59 24.16
N LEU A 375 -10.04 -16.27 25.24
CA LEU A 375 -11.39 -16.24 25.81
C LEU A 375 -11.53 -15.04 26.73
N SER A 376 -12.52 -14.19 26.45
CA SER A 376 -12.87 -13.03 27.28
C SER A 376 -14.39 -12.80 27.26
N THR A 377 -14.81 -11.77 28.00
CA THR A 377 -16.18 -11.22 28.03
C THR A 377 -16.64 -10.73 26.65
N TYR A 378 -17.95 -10.63 26.46
CA TYR A 378 -18.61 -10.21 25.23
C TYR A 378 -20.00 -9.65 25.60
N PRO A 379 -20.55 -8.65 24.88
CA PRO A 379 -21.81 -8.02 25.29
C PRO A 379 -22.98 -8.99 25.56
N ASP A 380 -23.92 -8.54 26.39
CA ASP A 380 -25.06 -9.31 26.92
C ASP A 380 -24.66 -10.43 27.91
N GLY A 381 -23.57 -10.25 28.66
CA GLY A 381 -23.11 -11.27 29.61
C GLY A 381 -22.52 -12.55 28.98
N LYS A 382 -22.02 -12.45 27.75
CA LYS A 382 -21.52 -13.58 26.94
C LYS A 382 -19.98 -13.68 27.01
N TYR A 383 -19.43 -14.72 26.41
CA TYR A 383 -17.98 -14.96 26.36
C TYR A 383 -17.61 -15.52 24.99
N LYS A 384 -16.48 -15.07 24.41
CA LYS A 384 -16.07 -15.44 23.05
C LYS A 384 -14.55 -15.59 22.93
N LEU A 385 -14.11 -16.48 22.04
CA LEU A 385 -12.72 -16.60 21.60
C LEU A 385 -12.48 -15.60 20.45
N LEU A 386 -11.51 -14.69 20.61
CA LEU A 386 -11.02 -13.80 19.54
C LEU A 386 -9.50 -13.94 19.37
N SER A 387 -8.98 -13.44 18.25
CA SER A 387 -7.55 -13.45 17.92
C SER A 387 -7.14 -12.10 17.35
N GLY A 388 -5.98 -11.59 17.76
CA GLY A 388 -5.40 -10.34 17.28
C GLY A 388 -4.34 -9.79 18.24
N THR A 389 -3.54 -8.85 17.76
CA THR A 389 -2.74 -7.96 18.62
C THR A 389 -3.64 -7.15 19.58
N SER A 390 -4.89 -6.93 19.20
CA SER A 390 -5.98 -6.39 20.03
C SER A 390 -6.31 -7.23 21.28
N MET A 391 -5.95 -8.52 21.34
CA MET A 391 -6.08 -9.34 22.55
C MET A 391 -4.78 -9.39 23.36
N ALA A 392 -3.63 -9.21 22.71
CA ALA A 392 -2.32 -9.17 23.36
C ALA A 392 -2.08 -7.83 24.12
N THR A 393 -2.53 -6.72 23.53
CA THR A 393 -2.42 -5.36 24.09
C THR A 393 -3.13 -5.18 25.43
N PRO A 394 -4.42 -5.53 25.61
CA PRO A 394 -5.10 -5.46 26.90
C PRO A 394 -4.48 -6.40 27.94
N LEU A 395 -3.86 -7.52 27.52
CA LEU A 395 -3.13 -8.40 28.45
C LEU A 395 -1.85 -7.73 28.99
N ALA A 396 -1.16 -6.95 28.16
CA ALA A 396 -0.04 -6.11 28.59
C ALA A 396 -0.51 -4.95 29.49
N ALA A 397 -1.57 -4.25 29.12
CA ALA A 397 -2.16 -3.17 29.91
C ALA A 397 -2.64 -3.66 31.30
N GLY A 398 -3.34 -4.79 31.36
CA GLY A 398 -3.74 -5.41 32.63
C GLY A 398 -2.55 -5.91 33.46
N THR A 399 -1.48 -6.42 32.82
CA THR A 399 -0.24 -6.79 33.52
C THR A 399 0.48 -5.56 34.09
N ALA A 400 0.46 -4.43 33.37
CA ALA A 400 0.94 -3.16 33.87
C ALA A 400 0.11 -2.68 35.06
N ALA A 401 -1.22 -2.83 35.01
CA ALA A 401 -2.12 -2.46 36.10
C ALA A 401 -1.90 -3.33 37.35
N LEU A 402 -1.71 -4.64 37.16
CA LEU A 402 -1.35 -5.56 38.23
C LEU A 402 0.00 -5.19 38.86
N THR A 403 1.00 -4.85 38.04
CA THR A 403 2.33 -4.40 38.50
C THR A 403 2.23 -3.09 39.30
N LEU A 404 1.49 -2.10 38.79
CA LEU A 404 1.20 -0.86 39.51
C LEU A 404 0.42 -1.09 40.81
N SER A 405 -0.45 -2.10 40.89
CA SER A 405 -1.18 -2.36 42.14
C SER A 405 -0.26 -2.73 43.31
N SER A 406 0.94 -3.28 43.04
CA SER A 406 1.97 -3.54 44.05
C SER A 406 2.82 -2.30 44.40
N TRP A 407 2.90 -1.32 43.50
CA TRP A 407 3.56 -0.03 43.73
C TRP A 407 2.88 1.08 42.92
N PRO A 408 1.79 1.69 43.44
CA PRO A 408 0.95 2.60 42.64
C PRO A 408 1.67 3.87 42.17
N LYS A 409 2.69 4.32 42.90
CA LYS A 409 3.51 5.50 42.58
C LYS A 409 4.78 5.17 41.78
N MET A 410 4.83 4.03 41.07
CA MET A 410 5.95 3.71 40.20
C MET A 410 6.03 4.73 39.04
N PRO A 411 7.21 5.30 38.74
CA PRO A 411 7.42 6.14 37.57
C PRO A 411 7.13 5.39 36.26
N LEU A 412 6.58 6.10 35.28
CA LEU A 412 6.22 5.55 33.96
C LEU A 412 7.38 4.80 33.28
N THR A 413 8.55 5.42 33.14
CA THR A 413 9.70 4.82 32.45
C THR A 413 10.10 3.49 33.09
N MET A 414 10.04 3.44 34.43
CA MET A 414 10.36 2.26 35.19
C MET A 414 9.31 1.15 35.08
N LEU A 415 8.02 1.50 34.96
CA LEU A 415 6.96 0.53 34.65
C LEU A 415 7.17 -0.08 33.25
N HIS A 416 7.45 0.78 32.26
CA HIS A 416 7.72 0.36 30.88
C HIS A 416 8.94 -0.58 30.83
N GLU A 417 10.09 -0.13 31.33
CA GLU A 417 11.32 -0.93 31.43
C GLU A 417 11.08 -2.24 32.17
N MET A 418 10.35 -2.24 33.29
CA MET A 418 10.09 -3.46 34.07
C MET A 418 9.33 -4.51 33.25
N LEU A 419 8.27 -4.12 32.53
CA LEU A 419 7.49 -5.06 31.70
C LEU A 419 8.34 -5.69 30.60
N LEU A 420 9.21 -4.91 29.97
CA LEU A 420 10.17 -5.38 28.97
C LEU A 420 11.23 -6.31 29.60
N ASP A 421 11.80 -5.92 30.74
CA ASP A 421 12.92 -6.64 31.35
C ASP A 421 12.54 -7.88 32.17
N THR A 422 11.26 -8.04 32.52
CA THR A 422 10.78 -9.27 33.17
C THR A 422 10.18 -10.29 32.21
N GLY A 423 9.98 -9.93 30.94
CA GLY A 423 9.53 -10.86 29.91
C GLY A 423 10.42 -12.10 29.77
N LYS A 424 9.78 -13.25 29.51
CA LYS A 424 10.37 -14.57 29.29
C LYS A 424 11.15 -14.56 27.97
N SER A 425 12.43 -14.93 28.02
CA SER A 425 13.34 -14.84 26.87
C SER A 425 12.94 -15.80 25.75
N LYS A 426 12.92 -15.26 24.52
CA LYS A 426 12.53 -15.91 23.28
C LYS A 426 13.46 -15.46 22.14
N PRO A 427 14.70 -15.99 22.07
CA PRO A 427 15.66 -15.63 21.02
C PRO A 427 15.11 -15.82 19.60
N GLU A 428 14.17 -16.75 19.41
CA GLU A 428 13.44 -16.97 18.16
C GLU A 428 12.63 -15.74 17.67
N PHE A 429 12.34 -14.75 18.53
CA PHE A 429 11.58 -13.55 18.18
C PHE A 429 12.46 -12.37 17.74
N ALA A 430 13.79 -12.52 17.68
CA ALA A 430 14.73 -11.40 17.52
C ALA A 430 14.49 -10.52 16.29
N ALA A 431 14.07 -11.09 15.16
CA ALA A 431 13.79 -10.36 13.92
C ALA A 431 12.43 -9.62 13.93
N ALA A 432 11.61 -9.82 14.97
CA ALA A 432 10.21 -9.39 15.00
C ALA A 432 9.82 -8.59 16.26
N VAL A 433 10.60 -8.70 17.34
CA VAL A 433 10.34 -8.09 18.64
C VAL A 433 11.65 -7.61 19.25
N MET A 434 11.78 -6.30 19.48
CA MET A 434 12.97 -5.63 20.01
C MET A 434 13.56 -6.32 21.25
N THR A 435 12.72 -6.73 22.20
CA THR A 435 13.20 -7.38 23.43
C THR A 435 13.51 -8.87 23.29
N SER A 436 13.12 -9.50 22.19
CA SER A 436 13.13 -10.96 21.99
C SER A 436 12.44 -11.71 23.16
N ARG A 437 11.25 -11.25 23.58
CA ARG A 437 10.56 -11.78 24.78
C ARG A 437 9.05 -11.84 24.62
N ARG A 438 8.48 -12.72 25.45
CA ARG A 438 7.05 -12.81 25.74
C ARG A 438 6.76 -12.28 27.15
N LEU A 439 5.69 -11.52 27.33
CA LEU A 439 5.25 -10.90 28.60
C LEU A 439 5.21 -11.89 29.79
N ASN A 440 5.60 -11.48 31.00
CA ASN A 440 5.51 -12.34 32.19
C ASN A 440 5.07 -11.53 33.41
N ALA A 441 3.86 -11.79 33.89
CA ALA A 441 3.23 -11.03 34.97
C ALA A 441 3.83 -11.38 36.33
N ARG A 442 4.11 -12.67 36.59
CA ARG A 442 4.77 -13.12 37.81
C ARG A 442 6.08 -12.38 38.06
N GLN A 443 6.94 -12.32 37.05
CA GLN A 443 8.27 -11.76 37.19
C GLN A 443 8.23 -10.22 37.25
N ALA A 444 7.30 -9.56 36.55
CA ALA A 444 7.02 -8.13 36.71
C ALA A 444 6.63 -7.82 38.17
N LEU A 445 5.66 -8.56 38.70
CA LEU A 445 5.11 -8.35 40.03
C LEU A 445 6.11 -8.70 41.15
N ILE A 446 6.95 -9.73 40.98
CA ILE A 446 8.09 -10.02 41.87
C ILE A 446 9.06 -8.84 41.90
N ARG A 447 9.35 -8.21 40.74
CA ARG A 447 10.29 -7.09 40.64
C ARG A 447 9.72 -5.79 41.20
N ALA A 448 8.39 -5.61 41.17
CA ALA A 448 7.70 -4.52 41.87
C ALA A 448 7.60 -4.72 43.39
N LYS A 449 7.57 -5.98 43.88
CA LYS A 449 7.22 -6.33 45.27
C LYS A 449 8.09 -5.64 46.32
N GLY A 450 7.45 -4.71 47.04
CA GLY A 450 8.00 -3.96 48.15
C GLY A 450 8.52 -2.56 47.81
N GLY A 451 8.49 -2.13 46.54
CA GLY A 451 9.01 -0.80 46.18
C GLY A 451 10.53 -0.72 46.34
N HIS A 452 11.24 -1.77 45.96
CA HIS A 452 12.71 -1.83 45.97
C HIS A 452 13.22 -2.32 44.64
N TYR A 453 14.06 -1.51 44.00
CA TYR A 453 14.53 -1.80 42.66
C TYR A 453 15.97 -1.34 42.50
N LEU A 454 16.82 -2.26 42.10
CA LEU A 454 18.18 -1.98 41.64
C LEU A 454 18.21 -2.32 40.16
N THR A 455 18.76 -1.42 39.35
CA THR A 455 19.04 -1.67 37.94
C THR A 455 20.25 -0.90 37.44
N PHE A 456 20.85 -1.37 36.35
CA PHE A 456 21.63 -0.51 35.46
C PHE A 456 20.70 0.33 34.59
N ASP A 457 21.08 1.57 34.25
CA ASP A 457 20.21 2.55 33.55
C ASP A 457 19.87 2.23 32.09
N ARG A 458 20.38 1.10 31.57
CA ARG A 458 20.22 0.68 30.17
C ARG A 458 19.99 -0.82 30.15
N SER A 459 19.00 -1.23 29.36
CA SER A 459 18.52 -2.60 29.20
C SER A 459 19.63 -3.57 28.76
N ARG A 460 20.10 -4.38 29.71
CA ARG A 460 21.08 -5.50 29.57
C ARG A 460 22.44 -5.23 28.93
N TYR A 461 22.61 -4.24 28.06
CA TYR A 461 23.82 -4.02 27.29
C TYR A 461 24.44 -2.67 27.61
N PHE A 462 25.63 -2.72 28.19
CA PHE A 462 26.34 -1.54 28.62
C PHE A 462 27.18 -0.94 27.48
N THR A 463 26.84 0.29 27.07
CA THR A 463 27.38 0.97 25.87
C THR A 463 27.94 2.38 26.17
N GLY A 464 28.69 2.56 27.25
CA GLY A 464 29.17 3.89 27.65
C GLY A 464 30.56 3.89 28.26
N ALA A 465 31.05 5.08 28.61
CA ALA A 465 32.28 5.23 29.40
C ALA A 465 32.04 5.01 30.91
N LYS A 466 30.77 5.08 31.38
CA LYS A 466 30.37 4.84 32.78
C LYS A 466 29.06 4.08 32.90
N ALA A 467 29.02 3.01 33.70
CA ALA A 467 27.80 2.29 34.06
C ALA A 467 27.03 3.10 35.11
N LYS A 468 25.84 3.60 34.77
CA LYS A 468 24.95 4.27 35.72
C LYS A 468 24.03 3.24 36.37
N ILE A 469 23.85 3.39 37.67
CA ILE A 469 22.99 2.53 38.48
C ILE A 469 21.85 3.38 39.03
N LEU A 470 20.64 2.84 38.98
CA LEU A 470 19.48 3.37 39.68
C LEU A 470 19.13 2.41 40.82
N LEU A 471 18.96 2.96 42.01
CA LEU A 471 18.41 2.27 43.17
C LEU A 471 17.20 3.06 43.64
N TYR A 472 16.01 2.47 43.57
CA TYR A 472 14.88 2.95 44.36
C TYR A 472 14.80 2.12 45.65
N ASP A 473 14.91 2.81 46.79
CA ASP A 473 14.88 2.27 48.14
C ASP A 473 13.67 2.85 48.90
N GLY A 474 12.52 2.18 48.77
CA GLY A 474 11.25 2.62 49.33
C GLY A 474 11.12 2.51 50.85
N GLU A 475 12.03 1.82 51.54
CA GLU A 475 11.99 1.57 53.00
C GLU A 475 12.20 2.85 53.81
N THR A 476 13.03 3.76 53.31
CA THR A 476 13.62 4.84 54.12
C THR A 476 13.16 6.22 53.71
N GLN A 477 12.83 6.43 52.43
CA GLN A 477 12.41 7.71 51.82
C GLN A 477 13.25 8.93 52.23
N ASP A 478 14.53 8.69 52.53
CA ASP A 478 15.52 9.69 52.92
C ASP A 478 16.36 10.16 51.72
N TYR A 479 17.26 11.11 51.96
CA TYR A 479 18.22 11.61 50.98
C TYR A 479 19.66 11.12 51.22
N SER A 480 19.86 10.20 52.17
CA SER A 480 21.17 9.73 52.61
C SER A 480 21.81 8.82 51.55
N PRO A 481 23.08 9.02 51.15
CA PRO A 481 23.69 8.22 50.10
C PRO A 481 23.71 6.70 50.37
N ARG A 482 23.64 5.88 49.32
CA ARG A 482 23.56 4.40 49.40
C ARG A 482 24.77 3.74 48.75
N LEU A 483 25.42 2.80 49.43
CA LEU A 483 26.56 2.05 48.88
C LEU A 483 26.08 0.80 48.12
N VAL A 484 26.48 0.68 46.85
CA VAL A 484 26.22 -0.49 46.00
C VAL A 484 27.55 -1.12 45.60
N SER A 485 27.69 -2.43 45.82
CA SER A 485 28.81 -3.20 45.29
C SER A 485 28.56 -3.48 43.82
N VAL A 486 29.59 -3.34 42.99
CA VAL A 486 29.52 -3.69 41.56
C VAL A 486 30.68 -4.62 41.22
N SER A 487 30.48 -5.62 40.37
CA SER A 487 31.54 -6.54 39.96
C SER A 487 31.39 -6.99 38.51
N THR A 488 32.47 -7.54 37.95
CA THR A 488 32.50 -8.07 36.57
C THR A 488 32.69 -9.58 36.56
N SER A 489 32.22 -10.27 35.52
CA SER A 489 32.51 -11.71 35.35
C SER A 489 33.97 -12.00 35.03
N GLY A 490 34.79 -10.97 34.77
CA GLY A 490 36.24 -11.04 34.70
C GLY A 490 36.94 -11.10 36.07
N GLY A 491 36.19 -10.93 37.17
CA GLY A 491 36.70 -11.02 38.54
C GLY A 491 37.06 -9.68 39.18
N ASP A 492 36.75 -8.56 38.53
CA ASP A 492 36.93 -7.23 39.12
C ASP A 492 35.73 -6.84 40.03
N SER A 493 35.95 -6.00 41.05
CA SER A 493 34.91 -5.58 41.98
C SER A 493 35.17 -4.25 42.68
N GLU A 494 34.17 -3.37 42.57
CA GLU A 494 34.17 -1.99 43.04
C GLU A 494 33.00 -1.68 43.98
N THR A 495 32.98 -0.46 44.53
CA THR A 495 31.86 0.03 45.35
C THR A 495 31.50 1.46 44.97
N LEU A 496 30.24 1.68 44.60
CA LEU A 496 29.70 2.96 44.14
C LEU A 496 28.76 3.56 45.19
N LEU A 497 28.97 4.85 45.52
CA LEU A 497 28.08 5.62 46.39
C LEU A 497 27.01 6.31 45.53
N LEU A 498 25.75 5.91 45.66
CA LEU A 498 24.61 6.51 44.97
C LEU A 498 24.07 7.71 45.77
N HIS A 499 23.75 8.81 45.09
CA HIS A 499 23.17 10.02 45.68
C HIS A 499 21.69 10.14 45.33
N SER A 500 20.90 10.76 46.22
CA SER A 500 19.45 10.89 46.00
C SER A 500 19.13 11.83 44.83
N SER A 501 18.10 11.48 44.05
CA SER A 501 17.55 12.31 42.98
C SER A 501 16.72 13.47 43.53
N SER A 502 16.85 14.66 42.92
CA SER A 502 16.12 15.87 43.31
C SER A 502 14.59 15.75 43.19
N HIS A 503 14.08 14.82 42.38
CA HIS A 503 12.66 14.78 42.00
C HIS A 503 11.86 13.61 42.61
N LEU A 504 12.50 12.63 43.27
CA LEU A 504 11.80 11.50 43.88
C LEU A 504 12.52 10.99 45.13
N LYS A 505 11.88 11.12 46.31
CA LYS A 505 12.40 10.55 47.56
C LYS A 505 12.58 9.04 47.43
N GLY A 506 13.68 8.51 47.97
CA GLY A 506 14.03 7.11 47.85
C GLY A 506 14.66 6.69 46.51
N LEU A 507 14.69 7.55 45.48
CA LEU A 507 15.46 7.27 44.26
C LEU A 507 16.90 7.75 44.42
N PHE A 508 17.86 6.88 44.14
CA PHE A 508 19.29 7.12 44.21
C PHE A 508 19.99 6.73 42.90
N THR A 509 21.00 7.50 42.48
CA THR A 509 21.80 7.20 41.29
C THR A 509 23.22 7.73 41.39
N ASN A 510 24.15 7.09 40.67
CA ASN A 510 25.49 7.56 40.33
C ASN A 510 26.02 6.69 39.16
N SER A 511 27.21 6.98 38.65
CA SER A 511 27.82 6.25 37.54
C SER A 511 29.30 5.95 37.77
N MET A 512 29.73 4.73 37.44
CA MET A 512 31.12 4.27 37.61
C MET A 512 31.79 4.03 36.26
N PRO A 513 33.02 4.52 36.01
CA PRO A 513 33.73 4.28 34.76
C PRO A 513 33.94 2.80 34.44
N VAL A 514 34.08 2.47 33.16
CA VAL A 514 34.41 1.11 32.67
C VAL A 514 35.66 1.17 31.78
N ALA A 515 36.57 0.22 31.95
CA ALA A 515 37.89 0.19 31.30
C ALA A 515 38.16 -1.18 30.61
N TYR A 516 38.84 -1.12 29.47
CA TYR A 516 39.21 -2.28 28.65
C TYR A 516 40.69 -2.66 28.84
N LEU A 517 40.99 -3.94 29.05
CA LEU A 517 42.36 -4.45 29.21
C LEU A 517 42.83 -5.32 28.03
N LYS A 518 44.15 -5.28 27.78
CA LYS A 518 44.85 -5.88 26.62
C LYS A 518 45.09 -7.40 26.74
N SER A 519 44.93 -7.96 27.94
CA SER A 519 44.95 -9.41 28.23
C SER A 519 44.42 -9.66 29.66
N ALA A 520 44.21 -10.93 30.02
CA ALA A 520 43.64 -11.36 31.31
C ALA A 520 44.60 -11.22 32.52
N ALA A 521 45.28 -10.09 32.65
CA ALA A 521 46.39 -9.89 33.59
C ALA A 521 46.20 -8.69 34.53
N ALA A 522 45.22 -8.77 35.45
CA ALA A 522 45.27 -8.26 36.84
C ALA A 522 43.86 -8.18 37.52
N PRO A 523 43.09 -9.28 37.66
CA PRO A 523 41.84 -9.22 38.41
C PRO A 523 42.07 -8.82 39.89
N GLY A 524 41.38 -7.77 40.36
CA GLY A 524 41.25 -7.46 41.80
C GLY A 524 41.71 -6.08 42.29
N LEU A 525 41.83 -5.05 41.45
CA LEU A 525 42.21 -3.70 41.87
C LEU A 525 40.99 -2.78 42.08
N LYS A 526 40.67 -2.46 43.34
CA LYS A 526 39.75 -1.35 43.69
C LYS A 526 40.39 -0.01 43.30
N ASN A 527 40.09 0.47 42.10
CA ASN A 527 40.65 1.68 41.49
C ASN A 527 39.59 2.73 41.09
N GLY A 528 38.31 2.45 41.35
CA GLY A 528 37.16 3.28 41.01
C GLY A 528 36.67 3.10 39.57
N LYS A 529 37.03 2.00 38.89
CA LYS A 529 36.61 1.69 37.51
C LYS A 529 36.42 0.19 37.33
N LEU A 530 35.40 -0.20 36.57
CA LEU A 530 35.10 -1.60 36.27
C LEU A 530 35.91 -2.09 35.08
N GLU A 531 36.68 -3.16 35.26
CA GLU A 531 37.53 -3.74 34.21
C GLU A 531 36.83 -4.90 33.50
N GLY A 532 36.71 -4.82 32.17
CA GLY A 532 35.98 -5.81 31.37
C GLY A 532 36.17 -5.69 29.85
N GLY A 533 35.77 -6.74 29.15
CA GLY A 533 35.79 -6.87 27.68
C GLY A 533 34.40 -7.16 27.12
N HIS A 534 34.34 -7.56 25.84
CA HIS A 534 33.07 -7.94 25.20
C HIS A 534 32.52 -9.20 25.88
N ASP A 535 31.20 -9.26 26.06
CA ASP A 535 30.47 -10.31 26.77
C ASP A 535 30.79 -10.48 28.27
N VAL A 536 31.58 -9.56 28.86
CA VAL A 536 31.79 -9.54 30.31
C VAL A 536 30.53 -9.05 31.00
N LYS A 537 29.96 -9.86 31.89
CA LYS A 537 28.80 -9.46 32.70
C LYS A 537 29.19 -8.47 33.78
N LEU A 538 28.32 -7.49 34.02
CA LEU A 538 28.32 -6.62 35.20
C LEU A 538 27.27 -7.13 36.19
N PHE A 539 27.56 -7.05 37.48
CA PHE A 539 26.64 -7.38 38.56
C PHE A 539 26.58 -6.21 39.54
N ALA A 540 25.39 -5.68 39.81
CA ALA A 540 25.16 -4.73 40.90
C ALA A 540 24.57 -5.48 42.10
N THR A 541 24.98 -5.12 43.32
CA THR A 541 24.45 -5.69 44.57
C THR A 541 24.31 -4.60 45.62
N TYR A 542 23.07 -4.35 46.05
CA TYR A 542 22.73 -3.48 47.18
C TYR A 542 22.22 -4.33 48.34
N LYS A 543 22.60 -4.00 49.57
CA LYS A 543 22.01 -4.60 50.77
C LYS A 543 21.39 -3.50 51.62
N SER A 544 20.08 -3.57 51.84
CA SER A 544 19.39 -2.62 52.71
C SER A 544 20.00 -2.65 54.12
N PRO A 545 20.32 -1.48 54.72
CA PRO A 545 20.75 -1.41 56.11
C PRO A 545 19.59 -1.65 57.10
N VAL A 546 18.33 -1.57 56.65
CA VAL A 546 17.13 -1.70 57.50
C VAL A 546 16.60 -3.12 57.49
N THR A 547 16.19 -3.66 56.34
CA THR A 547 15.62 -5.02 56.25
C THR A 547 16.65 -6.12 56.01
N LEU A 548 17.93 -5.76 55.78
CA LEU A 548 18.99 -6.67 55.35
C LEU A 548 18.72 -7.36 53.99
N ARG A 549 17.63 -7.00 53.29
CA ARG A 549 17.27 -7.48 51.95
C ARG A 549 18.40 -7.14 50.98
N THR A 550 18.84 -8.12 50.20
CA THR A 550 19.85 -7.93 49.16
C THR A 550 19.15 -7.83 47.81
N LEU A 551 19.25 -6.68 47.15
CA LEU A 551 18.88 -6.49 45.74
C LEU A 551 20.08 -6.80 44.87
N LYS A 552 19.85 -7.43 43.72
CA LYS A 552 20.87 -7.69 42.70
C LYS A 552 20.29 -7.40 41.33
N ASP A 553 21.14 -6.98 40.41
CA ASP A 553 20.85 -6.88 38.99
C ASP A 553 22.09 -7.26 38.16
N GLU A 554 21.89 -7.69 36.91
CA GLU A 554 23.00 -7.99 35.99
C GLU A 554 22.83 -7.31 34.61
N ALA A 555 23.95 -6.90 34.05
CA ALA A 555 24.07 -6.40 32.68
C ALA A 555 25.27 -7.09 32.00
N GLN A 556 25.52 -6.78 30.73
CA GLN A 556 26.60 -7.33 29.90
C GLN A 556 27.28 -6.18 29.16
N ILE A 557 28.62 -6.15 29.16
CA ILE A 557 29.40 -5.22 28.35
C ILE A 557 29.32 -5.69 26.90
N ASP A 558 28.77 -4.85 26.03
CA ASP A 558 28.60 -5.16 24.61
C ASP A 558 29.34 -4.12 23.75
N LEU A 559 30.09 -4.62 22.77
CA LEU A 559 30.75 -3.80 21.76
C LEU A 559 29.73 -3.41 20.68
N GLN A 560 28.72 -2.67 21.08
CA GLN A 560 27.85 -1.98 20.14
C GLN A 560 28.64 -0.83 19.52
N VAL A 561 28.97 -0.97 18.23
CA VAL A 561 29.09 0.21 17.37
C VAL A 561 27.66 0.71 17.18
N LYS A 562 27.25 1.66 18.02
CA LYS A 562 26.04 2.43 17.74
C LYS A 562 26.39 3.41 16.63
N VAL A 563 25.63 3.31 15.54
CA VAL A 563 25.74 4.14 14.36
C VAL A 563 24.65 5.18 14.48
N GLY A 564 25.03 6.44 14.69
CA GLY A 564 24.12 7.57 14.67
C GLY A 564 24.06 8.15 13.26
N VAL A 565 22.90 8.71 12.92
CA VAL A 565 22.86 9.83 11.98
C VAL A 565 22.76 11.06 12.86
N THR A 566 23.91 11.68 13.17
CA THR A 566 24.01 12.74 14.19
C THR A 566 23.02 13.88 13.97
N GLU A 567 22.85 14.24 12.70
CA GLU A 567 21.84 15.17 12.21
C GLU A 567 21.37 14.59 10.87
N LEU A 568 20.08 14.31 10.72
CA LEU A 568 19.43 14.53 9.43
C LEU A 568 19.12 16.03 9.42
N PRO A 569 19.79 16.86 8.61
CA PRO A 569 19.39 18.24 8.51
C PRO A 569 17.97 18.25 7.96
N ALA A 570 17.07 19.01 8.59
CA ALA A 570 15.68 19.10 8.13
C ALA A 570 15.58 19.48 6.64
N PHE A 571 16.61 20.17 6.13
CA PHE A 571 16.79 20.51 4.72
C PHE A 571 18.27 20.38 4.30
N VAL A 572 18.55 19.63 3.22
CA VAL A 572 19.86 19.54 2.55
C VAL A 572 19.67 19.78 1.06
N ALA A 573 20.48 20.65 0.46
CA ALA A 573 20.50 20.82 -0.99
C ALA A 573 21.36 19.74 -1.66
N PHE A 574 20.80 19.00 -2.63
CA PHE A 574 21.58 18.22 -3.59
C PHE A 574 22.37 19.18 -4.52
N PRO A 575 23.55 18.79 -5.05
CA PRO A 575 24.03 17.41 -5.23
C PRO A 575 24.74 16.79 -4.01
N ASP A 576 25.07 17.59 -3.00
CA ASP A 576 25.99 17.22 -1.92
C ASP A 576 25.30 16.49 -0.76
N PHE A 577 24.50 15.44 -1.06
CA PHE A 577 23.89 14.60 -0.02
C PHE A 577 24.93 13.68 0.62
N HIS A 578 25.62 14.28 1.59
CA HIS A 578 26.64 13.69 2.38
C HIS A 578 26.10 13.36 3.76
N MET A 579 26.12 12.09 4.12
CA MET A 579 25.85 11.69 5.50
C MET A 579 27.13 11.84 6.32
N ASP A 580 27.05 12.61 7.40
CA ASP A 580 28.00 12.48 8.50
C ASP A 580 27.55 11.28 9.34
N LEU A 581 28.22 10.14 9.13
CA LEU A 581 28.10 9.02 10.06
C LEU A 581 28.96 9.33 11.28
N ASP A 582 28.31 9.48 12.42
CA ASP A 582 28.97 9.36 13.70
C ASP A 582 28.64 8.01 14.33
N GLY A 583 29.43 7.65 15.33
CA GLY A 583 29.09 6.52 16.16
C GLY A 583 29.90 6.50 17.42
N VAL A 584 29.38 5.75 18.38
CA VAL A 584 30.07 5.47 19.63
C VAL A 584 30.75 4.12 19.50
N VAL A 585 32.07 4.10 19.70
CA VAL A 585 32.85 2.87 19.90
C VAL A 585 33.04 2.68 21.39
N ASN A 586 32.53 1.59 21.95
CA ASN A 586 32.59 1.38 23.40
C ASN A 586 33.99 0.97 23.86
N GLY A 587 34.71 1.87 24.53
CA GLY A 587 35.93 1.58 25.28
C GLY A 587 37.17 2.36 24.83
N ASN A 588 38.19 2.43 25.69
CA ASN A 588 39.44 3.16 25.45
C ASN A 588 40.41 2.42 24.49
N VAL A 589 39.89 1.75 23.46
CA VAL A 589 40.66 0.91 22.54
C VAL A 589 40.64 1.53 21.13
N PRO A 590 41.80 1.66 20.45
CA PRO A 590 41.84 1.99 19.02
C PRO A 590 41.01 1.01 18.19
N VAL A 591 40.16 1.55 17.33
CA VAL A 591 39.27 0.81 16.43
C VAL A 591 39.40 1.37 15.03
N GLN A 592 39.51 0.46 14.07
CA GLN A 592 39.49 0.73 12.65
C GLN A 592 38.08 0.52 12.13
N ILE A 593 37.58 1.43 11.32
CA ILE A 593 36.22 1.41 10.77
C ILE A 593 36.31 1.52 9.26
N LEU A 594 35.81 0.49 8.57
CA LEU A 594 35.63 0.48 7.12
C LEU A 594 34.15 0.74 6.82
N VAL A 595 33.88 1.77 6.03
CA VAL A 595 32.54 2.11 5.54
C VAL A 595 32.51 1.87 4.03
N SER A 596 31.50 1.14 3.54
CA SER A 596 31.25 1.03 2.10
C SER A 596 29.77 1.18 1.78
N ASN A 597 29.45 2.07 0.84
CA ASN A 597 28.13 2.12 0.21
C ASN A 597 28.18 1.21 -1.02
N VAL A 598 27.47 0.08 -0.94
CA VAL A 598 27.44 -0.93 -2.01
C VAL A 598 26.83 -0.34 -3.30
N ASN A 599 25.93 0.63 -3.17
CA ASN A 599 25.17 1.21 -4.27
C ASN A 599 25.92 2.33 -5.01
N SER A 600 26.85 3.04 -4.35
CA SER A 600 27.62 4.15 -4.97
C SER A 600 29.10 3.84 -5.23
N HIS A 601 29.53 2.58 -5.01
CA HIS A 601 30.94 2.13 -5.06
C HIS A 601 31.92 2.89 -4.14
N TYR A 602 31.42 3.77 -3.27
CA TYR A 602 32.24 4.50 -2.32
C TYR A 602 32.69 3.58 -1.19
N SER A 603 33.99 3.58 -0.88
CA SER A 603 34.52 2.96 0.32
C SER A 603 35.60 3.83 0.95
N THR A 604 35.61 3.89 2.28
CA THR A 604 36.53 4.71 3.05
C THR A 604 36.90 4.00 4.35
N LYS A 605 38.08 4.32 4.86
CA LYS A 605 38.70 3.65 6.00
C LYS A 605 39.17 4.69 7.01
N ILE A 606 38.72 4.57 8.25
CA ILE A 606 39.07 5.42 9.37
C ILE A 606 39.85 4.59 10.38
N ASP A 607 41.00 5.09 10.82
CA ASP A 607 41.70 4.57 12.00
C ASP A 607 41.39 5.51 13.18
N PHE A 608 40.54 5.08 14.11
CA PHE A 608 40.09 5.87 15.27
C PHE A 608 40.84 5.47 16.54
N THR A 609 41.34 6.47 17.27
CA THR A 609 41.90 6.30 18.62
C THR A 609 41.07 7.14 19.59
N PRO A 610 40.38 6.54 20.58
CA PRO A 610 39.58 7.28 21.54
C PRO A 610 40.47 8.25 22.34
N THR A 611 40.16 9.54 22.25
CA THR A 611 40.94 10.62 22.89
C THR A 611 40.06 11.61 23.68
N ASP A 612 38.74 11.50 23.58
CA ASP A 612 37.79 12.30 24.35
C ASP A 612 37.06 11.46 25.42
N LYS A 613 36.10 12.07 26.13
CA LYS A 613 35.35 11.41 27.21
C LYS A 613 34.13 10.62 26.74
N ASN A 614 33.81 10.68 25.45
CA ASN A 614 32.55 10.24 24.87
C ASN A 614 32.74 9.05 23.90
N ASN A 615 33.95 8.84 23.37
CA ASN A 615 34.33 7.82 22.39
C ASN A 615 33.59 7.93 21.04
N HIS A 616 33.31 9.15 20.59
CA HIS A 616 32.69 9.39 19.28
C HIS A 616 33.75 9.35 18.18
N TRP A 617 33.48 8.61 17.11
CA TRP A 617 34.14 8.78 15.81
C TRP A 617 33.19 9.50 14.87
N LYS A 618 33.76 10.22 13.89
CA LYS A 618 33.01 10.88 12.82
C LYS A 618 33.66 10.58 11.49
N LEU A 619 32.88 10.12 10.53
CA LEU A 619 33.28 10.05 9.12
C LEU A 619 32.90 11.38 8.45
N PRO A 620 33.84 12.09 7.79
CA PRO A 620 33.46 13.20 6.94
C PRO A 620 32.66 12.71 5.74
N SER A 621 31.46 13.26 5.56
CA SER A 621 30.77 13.47 4.28
C SER A 621 31.01 12.43 3.16
N PHE A 622 30.14 11.43 3.03
CA PHE A 622 30.18 10.45 1.93
C PHE A 622 28.82 10.29 1.20
N PRO A 623 28.81 9.92 -0.10
CA PRO A 623 27.63 10.06 -0.95
C PRO A 623 26.60 8.92 -0.82
N LEU A 624 25.33 9.30 -0.86
CA LEU A 624 24.16 8.43 -0.94
C LEU A 624 23.36 8.70 -2.23
N MET A 625 22.60 7.71 -2.70
CA MET A 625 21.74 7.80 -3.89
C MET A 625 20.25 7.83 -3.51
N TYR A 626 19.35 8.16 -4.43
CA TYR A 626 17.91 8.03 -4.19
C TYR A 626 17.49 6.55 -4.05
N GLY A 627 16.47 6.29 -3.23
CA GLY A 627 16.00 4.93 -2.93
C GLY A 627 16.90 4.18 -1.94
N ASN A 628 17.05 2.87 -2.15
CA ASN A 628 17.69 1.96 -1.18
C ASN A 628 19.23 2.05 -1.24
N ASN A 629 19.83 2.60 -0.18
CA ASN A 629 21.28 2.58 0.06
C ASN A 629 21.61 1.49 1.07
N LYS A 630 22.60 0.65 0.73
CA LYS A 630 23.14 -0.38 1.63
C LYS A 630 24.55 0.00 2.06
N ILE A 631 24.67 0.49 3.29
CA ILE A 631 25.93 0.90 3.89
C ILE A 631 26.44 -0.23 4.80
N CYS A 632 27.58 -0.80 4.46
CA CYS A 632 28.27 -1.79 5.27
C CYS A 632 29.31 -1.10 6.16
N LEU A 633 29.33 -1.47 7.44
CA LEU A 633 30.19 -0.92 8.47
C LEU A 633 30.92 -2.07 9.16
N LEU A 634 32.23 -2.19 8.90
CA LEU A 634 33.09 -3.16 9.55
C LEU A 634 34.01 -2.44 10.54
N ALA A 635 33.77 -2.64 11.83
CA ALA A 635 34.68 -2.19 12.89
C ALA A 635 35.60 -3.34 13.31
N SER A 636 36.88 -3.05 13.54
CA SER A 636 37.86 -4.00 14.09
C SER A 636 38.79 -3.32 15.10
N ASN A 637 39.15 -4.01 16.19
CA ASN A 637 40.07 -3.48 17.18
C ASN A 637 41.46 -4.12 17.07
N GLN A 638 42.48 -3.48 17.66
CA GLN A 638 43.85 -4.00 17.74
C GLN A 638 44.02 -5.33 18.53
N TYR A 639 42.92 -5.90 19.04
CA TYR A 639 42.88 -7.17 19.80
C TYR A 639 42.16 -8.29 19.04
N GLY A 640 41.82 -8.08 17.76
CA GLY A 640 41.25 -9.10 16.88
C GLY A 640 39.74 -9.28 16.96
N SER A 641 39.02 -8.46 17.75
CA SER A 641 37.55 -8.42 17.69
C SER A 641 37.11 -7.64 16.45
N SER A 642 36.11 -8.15 15.73
CA SER A 642 35.46 -7.43 14.62
C SER A 642 33.94 -7.52 14.70
N LEU A 643 33.27 -6.45 14.25
CA LEU A 643 31.82 -6.33 14.19
C LEU A 643 31.43 -5.86 12.78
N ASN A 644 30.46 -6.53 12.18
CA ASN A 644 29.82 -6.07 10.94
C ASN A 644 28.40 -5.55 11.26
N ARG A 645 28.05 -4.41 10.68
CA ARG A 645 26.70 -3.84 10.66
C ARG A 645 26.36 -3.43 9.24
N THR A 646 25.09 -3.53 8.89
CA THR A 646 24.57 -3.06 7.61
C THR A 646 23.40 -2.15 7.88
N LEU A 647 23.54 -0.88 7.52
CA LEU A 647 22.48 0.10 7.56
C LEU A 647 21.82 0.13 6.18
N GLN A 648 20.50 -0.10 6.14
CA GLN A 648 19.70 0.18 4.95
C GLN A 648 19.00 1.51 5.16
N LEU A 649 19.24 2.45 4.25
CA LEU A 649 18.60 3.77 4.22
C LEU A 649 17.77 3.87 2.96
N VAL A 650 16.46 4.01 3.12
CA VAL A 650 15.55 4.38 2.03
C VAL A 650 15.40 5.89 2.09
N ILE A 651 15.96 6.61 1.11
CA ILE A 651 15.72 8.05 1.00
C ILE A 651 14.36 8.23 0.32
N VAL A 652 13.36 8.60 1.12
CA VAL A 652 11.98 8.93 0.70
C VAL A 652 11.73 10.43 0.79
N THR A 653 10.89 10.98 -0.08
CA THR A 653 10.40 12.37 0.03
C THR A 653 9.11 12.40 0.86
N GLY A 654 9.11 13.13 1.97
CA GLY A 654 8.10 13.03 3.03
C GLY A 654 7.32 14.31 3.33
N PHE A 655 6.69 14.92 2.33
CA PHE A 655 5.78 16.08 2.51
C PHE A 655 4.73 16.13 1.40
N VAL A 656 3.49 15.69 1.67
CA VAL A 656 2.36 15.97 0.76
C VAL A 656 2.07 17.48 0.79
N GLY A 657 2.42 18.20 -0.27
CA GLY A 657 2.41 19.67 -0.26
C GLY A 657 2.66 20.35 -1.61
N MET A 658 2.97 21.66 -1.56
CA MET A 658 3.32 22.46 -2.73
C MET A 658 4.83 22.72 -2.81
N ASN A 659 5.41 22.52 -3.99
CA ASN A 659 6.78 22.92 -4.31
C ASN A 659 6.71 24.03 -5.37
N TYR A 660 7.47 25.11 -5.21
CA TYR A 660 7.37 26.32 -6.02
C TYR A 660 8.55 26.48 -6.96
N VAL A 661 8.29 26.97 -8.18
CA VAL A 661 9.32 27.21 -9.22
C VAL A 661 9.17 28.61 -9.79
N ASP A 662 10.23 29.42 -9.68
CA ASP A 662 10.34 30.74 -10.31
C ASP A 662 11.75 30.91 -10.90
N ALA A 663 11.84 31.02 -12.22
CA ALA A 663 13.09 31.27 -12.94
C ALA A 663 13.80 32.58 -12.52
N ALA A 664 13.08 33.54 -11.92
CA ALA A 664 13.62 34.78 -11.37
C ALA A 664 13.96 34.71 -9.87
N SER A 665 13.77 33.55 -9.22
CA SER A 665 14.08 33.34 -7.80
C SER A 665 15.54 33.69 -7.48
N LYS A 666 15.73 34.56 -6.49
CA LYS A 666 17.05 35.03 -6.06
C LYS A 666 17.66 34.18 -4.94
N ASN A 667 16.81 33.48 -4.19
CA ASN A 667 17.18 32.70 -3.01
C ASN A 667 16.61 31.26 -3.07
N PRO A 668 16.82 30.49 -4.16
CA PRO A 668 16.29 29.13 -4.27
C PRO A 668 16.80 28.26 -3.12
N CYS A 669 15.88 27.71 -2.33
CA CYS A 669 16.21 26.93 -1.13
C CYS A 669 15.34 25.67 -1.09
N TRP A 670 15.98 24.50 -1.14
CA TRP A 670 15.32 23.19 -1.08
C TRP A 670 14.52 23.07 0.24
N PRO A 671 13.27 22.56 0.22
CA PRO A 671 12.56 21.85 -0.84
C PRO A 671 11.65 22.78 -1.67
N TYR A 672 11.92 24.09 -1.65
CA TYR A 672 11.20 25.10 -2.42
C TYR A 672 9.73 25.24 -1.99
N LEU A 673 9.49 25.37 -0.67
CA LEU A 673 8.14 25.37 -0.07
C LEU A 673 7.44 26.75 -0.07
N SER A 674 8.04 27.79 -0.68
CA SER A 674 7.42 29.11 -0.85
C SER A 674 7.94 29.82 -2.10
N TRP A 675 7.31 30.93 -2.51
CA TRP A 675 7.79 31.76 -3.62
C TRP A 675 9.17 32.37 -3.35
N GLU A 676 9.43 32.80 -2.11
CA GLU A 676 10.70 33.37 -1.66
C GLU A 676 11.87 32.37 -1.73
N THR A 677 11.55 31.08 -1.62
CA THR A 677 12.49 29.96 -1.66
C THR A 677 12.40 29.16 -2.95
N ALA A 678 11.59 29.59 -3.93
CA ALA A 678 11.24 28.81 -5.12
C ALA A 678 12.47 28.36 -5.93
N SER A 679 12.37 27.18 -6.54
CA SER A 679 13.43 26.66 -7.40
C SER A 679 13.53 27.46 -8.69
N THR A 680 14.74 27.64 -9.23
CA THR A 680 14.94 28.28 -10.53
C THR A 680 14.69 27.36 -11.72
N ASN A 681 14.35 26.09 -11.48
CA ASN A 681 14.20 25.04 -12.50
C ASN A 681 13.11 24.03 -12.08
N ILE A 682 12.30 23.59 -13.03
CA ILE A 682 11.14 22.69 -12.79
C ILE A 682 11.58 21.32 -12.28
N GLN A 683 12.63 20.73 -12.87
CA GLN A 683 13.12 19.40 -12.50
C GLN A 683 13.63 19.37 -11.05
N ASN A 684 14.24 20.44 -10.57
CA ASN A 684 14.72 20.52 -9.19
C ASN A 684 13.56 20.48 -8.19
N ALA A 685 12.44 21.16 -8.46
CA ALA A 685 11.26 21.09 -7.61
C ALA A 685 10.53 19.74 -7.71
N ILE A 686 10.52 19.11 -8.89
CA ILE A 686 10.06 17.72 -9.06
C ILE A 686 10.88 16.76 -8.18
N ASN A 687 12.21 16.85 -8.23
CA ASN A 687 13.11 16.00 -7.43
C ASN A 687 12.97 16.26 -5.91
N ALA A 688 12.40 17.41 -5.50
CA ALA A 688 12.09 17.76 -4.12
C ALA A 688 10.65 17.42 -3.69
N ALA A 689 9.81 16.96 -4.62
CA ALA A 689 8.40 16.69 -4.37
C ALA A 689 8.17 15.29 -3.79
N ALA A 690 7.13 15.16 -2.97
CA ALA A 690 6.63 13.88 -2.50
C ALA A 690 5.47 13.37 -3.35
N GLN A 691 5.04 12.14 -3.08
CA GLN A 691 3.83 11.57 -3.67
C GLN A 691 2.60 12.42 -3.28
N GLY A 692 1.79 12.80 -4.27
CA GLY A 692 0.61 13.66 -4.10
C GLY A 692 0.88 15.17 -4.24
N ASN A 693 2.13 15.59 -4.48
CA ASN A 693 2.48 17.02 -4.49
C ASN A 693 2.00 17.78 -5.72
N ILE A 694 1.91 19.11 -5.56
CA ILE A 694 1.74 20.06 -6.65
C ILE A 694 3.03 20.87 -6.82
N VAL A 695 3.70 20.70 -7.95
CA VAL A 695 4.80 21.57 -8.39
C VAL A 695 4.20 22.77 -9.11
N LEU A 696 4.19 23.93 -8.46
CA LEU A 696 3.56 25.16 -8.92
C LEU A 696 4.59 26.09 -9.59
N VAL A 697 4.41 26.38 -10.87
CA VAL A 697 5.41 27.04 -11.72
C VAL A 697 4.98 28.44 -12.16
N GLN A 698 5.78 29.44 -11.81
CA GLN A 698 5.59 30.85 -12.17
C GLN A 698 5.76 31.08 -13.68
N SER A 699 5.16 32.15 -14.20
CA SER A 699 5.37 32.63 -15.57
C SER A 699 6.85 32.79 -15.91
N GLY A 700 7.26 32.29 -17.07
CA GLY A 700 8.66 32.27 -17.47
C GLY A 700 8.93 31.37 -18.69
N VAL A 701 10.20 31.34 -19.10
CA VAL A 701 10.71 30.41 -20.13
C VAL A 701 11.75 29.50 -19.47
N TYR A 702 11.37 28.25 -19.33
CA TYR A 702 12.16 27.15 -18.79
C TYR A 702 12.76 26.37 -19.96
N LYS A 703 14.04 26.02 -19.88
CA LYS A 703 14.82 25.49 -21.02
C LYS A 703 15.33 24.08 -20.80
N GLU A 704 15.22 23.59 -19.57
CA GLU A 704 15.49 22.23 -19.14
C GLU A 704 14.56 21.22 -19.83
N ALA A 705 15.03 19.98 -19.96
CA ALA A 705 14.12 18.86 -20.21
C ALA A 705 13.54 18.40 -18.87
N VAL A 706 12.21 18.29 -18.81
CA VAL A 706 11.47 17.73 -17.68
C VAL A 706 11.32 16.23 -17.90
N VAL A 707 11.83 15.43 -16.97
CA VAL A 707 11.78 13.96 -16.98
C VAL A 707 11.33 13.46 -15.61
N HIS A 708 10.16 12.83 -15.55
CA HIS A 708 9.73 12.12 -14.35
C HIS A 708 9.87 10.60 -14.54
N GLU A 709 10.84 10.01 -13.83
CA GLU A 709 11.07 8.56 -13.74
C GLU A 709 11.06 8.12 -12.27
N ILE A 710 9.86 7.92 -11.69
CA ILE A 710 9.65 7.07 -10.51
C ILE A 710 8.32 6.34 -10.72
N PRO A 711 8.26 4.99 -10.71
CA PRO A 711 7.06 4.23 -11.14
C PRO A 711 5.81 4.33 -10.25
N THR A 712 5.80 5.17 -9.21
CA THR A 712 4.81 5.11 -8.11
C THR A 712 4.32 6.47 -7.59
N LEU A 713 4.78 7.61 -8.13
CA LEU A 713 4.34 8.93 -7.65
C LEU A 713 3.21 9.50 -8.51
N ASP A 714 2.03 9.68 -7.92
CA ASP A 714 1.00 10.57 -8.42
C ASP A 714 1.43 12.03 -8.13
N LEU A 715 1.93 12.73 -9.16
CA LEU A 715 2.46 14.09 -9.04
C LEU A 715 1.75 15.03 -10.03
N THR A 716 1.40 16.24 -9.60
CA THR A 716 0.86 17.28 -10.49
C THR A 716 1.85 18.43 -10.66
N ILE A 717 2.20 18.75 -11.91
CA ILE A 717 3.02 19.91 -12.26
C ILE A 717 2.10 20.93 -12.94
N ARG A 718 1.98 22.15 -12.40
CA ARG A 718 0.98 23.15 -12.83
C ARG A 718 1.58 24.54 -12.99
N SER A 719 1.31 25.19 -14.12
CA SER A 719 1.58 26.61 -14.31
C SER A 719 0.58 27.49 -13.53
N VAL A 720 1.07 28.55 -12.88
CA VAL A 720 0.21 29.54 -12.18
C VAL A 720 -0.70 30.29 -13.15
N ASN A 721 -0.17 30.69 -14.31
CA ASN A 721 -0.84 31.60 -15.26
C ASN A 721 -1.13 30.94 -16.62
N GLY A 722 -1.07 29.61 -16.68
CA GLY A 722 -1.38 28.82 -17.87
C GLY A 722 -0.39 28.96 -19.03
N SER A 723 -0.75 28.33 -20.15
CA SER A 723 0.14 28.06 -21.29
C SER A 723 0.48 29.33 -22.10
N GLY A 724 -0.26 30.42 -21.92
CA GLY A 724 0.08 31.72 -22.49
C GLY A 724 1.24 32.45 -21.80
N SER A 725 1.64 32.05 -20.59
CA SER A 725 2.65 32.75 -19.77
C SER A 725 3.81 31.88 -19.27
N THR A 726 3.69 30.55 -19.34
CA THR A 726 4.73 29.62 -18.90
C THR A 726 5.12 28.68 -20.05
N THR A 727 6.38 28.72 -20.46
CA THR A 727 6.92 27.93 -21.59
C THR A 727 8.02 26.99 -21.12
N ILE A 728 7.98 25.75 -21.61
CA ILE A 728 9.08 24.76 -21.58
C ILE A 728 9.62 24.65 -23.01
N ASP A 729 10.88 25.00 -23.23
CA ASP A 729 11.52 25.12 -24.53
C ASP A 729 12.67 24.10 -24.68
N GLY A 730 12.61 23.25 -25.71
CA GLY A 730 13.64 22.28 -26.06
C GLY A 730 14.84 22.86 -26.82
N GLU A 731 14.82 24.17 -27.13
CA GLU A 731 15.85 24.95 -27.82
C GLU A 731 16.25 24.43 -29.22
N GLY A 732 15.44 23.56 -29.83
CA GLY A 732 15.72 22.85 -31.07
C GLY A 732 16.64 21.64 -30.90
N LEU A 733 17.01 21.28 -29.66
CA LEU A 733 18.08 20.33 -29.34
C LEU A 733 17.62 19.00 -28.72
N ARG A 734 16.49 19.00 -28.01
CA ARG A 734 16.02 17.86 -27.22
C ARG A 734 14.50 17.82 -27.06
N ARG A 735 13.96 16.68 -26.61
CA ARG A 735 12.56 16.61 -26.13
C ARG A 735 12.40 17.42 -24.83
N PRO A 736 11.47 18.38 -24.76
CA PRO A 736 11.23 19.17 -23.55
C PRO A 736 10.55 18.40 -22.40
N VAL A 737 9.64 17.46 -22.68
CA VAL A 737 8.83 16.77 -21.64
C VAL A 737 8.82 15.25 -21.82
N THR A 738 9.04 14.50 -20.74
CA THR A 738 8.78 13.05 -20.64
C THR A 738 8.06 12.74 -19.32
N LEU A 739 6.87 12.16 -19.38
CA LEU A 739 6.05 11.77 -18.23
C LEU A 739 5.79 10.25 -18.24
N ARG A 740 6.17 9.58 -17.16
CA ARG A 740 5.80 8.19 -16.88
C ARG A 740 4.88 8.21 -15.63
N GLY A 741 3.57 8.27 -15.86
CA GLY A 741 2.60 8.67 -14.84
C GLY A 741 2.57 10.18 -14.55
N GLY A 742 1.70 10.60 -13.62
CA GLY A 742 1.53 11.99 -13.18
C GLY A 742 0.78 12.91 -14.16
N ARG A 743 0.69 14.19 -13.82
CA ARG A 743 -0.09 15.22 -14.52
C ARG A 743 0.77 16.46 -14.83
N LEU A 744 0.66 17.00 -16.04
CA LEU A 744 1.25 18.30 -16.43
C LEU A 744 0.17 19.23 -16.98
N GLU A 745 -0.02 20.39 -16.32
CA GLU A 745 -1.18 21.27 -16.51
C GLU A 745 -0.76 22.72 -16.85
N GLY A 746 -1.19 23.22 -18.02
CA GLY A 746 -1.13 24.65 -18.35
C GLY A 746 0.22 25.17 -18.86
N PHE A 747 0.96 24.41 -19.67
CA PHE A 747 2.27 24.84 -20.21
C PHE A 747 2.26 25.02 -21.73
N LYS A 748 3.06 25.97 -22.25
CA LYS A 748 3.51 25.91 -23.64
C LYS A 748 4.72 24.98 -23.74
N ILE A 749 4.69 24.01 -24.64
CA ILE A 749 5.78 23.06 -24.90
C ILE A 749 6.26 23.30 -26.33
N THR A 750 7.49 23.77 -26.49
CA THR A 750 7.98 24.30 -27.78
C THR A 750 9.43 23.93 -28.06
N GLY A 751 9.85 24.08 -29.32
CA GLY A 751 11.27 23.91 -29.70
C GLY A 751 11.81 22.49 -29.50
N GLY A 752 10.96 21.50 -29.29
CA GLY A 752 11.37 20.13 -29.07
C GLY A 752 11.96 19.48 -30.31
N CYS A 753 13.04 18.72 -30.17
CA CYS A 753 13.65 17.97 -31.26
C CYS A 753 14.12 16.59 -30.77
N THR A 754 13.73 15.52 -31.45
CA THR A 754 14.19 14.15 -31.14
C THR A 754 14.28 13.27 -32.39
N THR A 755 15.19 12.29 -32.36
CA THR A 755 15.28 11.23 -33.37
C THR A 755 14.34 10.05 -33.10
N GLN A 756 13.65 10.04 -31.96
CA GLN A 756 12.70 9.01 -31.54
C GLN A 756 11.25 9.52 -31.67
N GLN A 757 10.35 9.00 -30.85
CA GLN A 757 8.97 9.49 -30.74
C GLN A 757 8.83 10.64 -29.72
N GLY A 758 7.79 11.45 -29.87
CA GLY A 758 7.42 12.52 -28.94
C GLY A 758 8.40 13.70 -29.02
N GLY A 759 8.21 14.61 -29.97
CA GLY A 759 9.09 15.76 -30.17
C GLY A 759 8.97 16.79 -29.06
N GLY A 760 7.74 17.17 -28.70
CA GLY A 760 7.43 18.04 -27.55
C GLY A 760 7.25 17.27 -26.25
N ALA A 761 6.42 16.23 -26.26
CA ALA A 761 6.13 15.40 -25.08
C ALA A 761 6.08 13.90 -25.40
N TYR A 762 6.46 13.09 -24.42
CA TYR A 762 6.31 11.63 -24.42
C TYR A 762 5.58 11.20 -23.15
N LEU A 763 4.49 10.44 -23.29
CA LEU A 763 3.57 10.07 -22.21
C LEU A 763 3.39 8.54 -22.14
N GLU A 764 3.50 7.96 -20.96
CA GLU A 764 3.17 6.55 -20.69
C GLU A 764 2.69 6.32 -19.26
N HIS A 765 2.27 5.09 -18.94
CA HIS A 765 1.77 4.68 -17.62
C HIS A 765 0.66 5.63 -17.08
N GLN A 766 -0.41 5.83 -17.85
CA GLN A 766 -1.54 6.70 -17.47
C GLN A 766 -1.20 8.19 -17.24
N ALA A 767 -0.09 8.69 -17.79
CA ALA A 767 0.26 10.12 -17.70
C ALA A 767 -0.79 11.04 -18.34
N ILE A 768 -1.01 12.23 -17.77
CA ILE A 768 -2.02 13.20 -18.23
C ILE A 768 -1.35 14.52 -18.61
N LEU A 769 -1.60 14.99 -19.83
CA LEU A 769 -1.23 16.33 -20.31
C LEU A 769 -2.49 17.17 -20.51
N LYS A 770 -2.63 18.30 -19.81
CA LYS A 770 -3.88 19.06 -19.74
C LYS A 770 -3.69 20.57 -19.94
N ASP A 771 -4.60 21.23 -20.66
CA ASP A 771 -4.66 22.70 -20.84
C ASP A 771 -3.36 23.30 -21.46
N CYS A 772 -2.60 22.49 -22.20
CA CYS A 772 -1.27 22.82 -22.73
C CYS A 772 -1.30 23.27 -24.20
N LEU A 773 -0.31 24.09 -24.60
CA LEU A 773 -0.05 24.50 -25.99
C LEU A 773 1.25 23.84 -26.48
N ILE A 774 1.15 22.84 -27.35
CA ILE A 774 2.30 22.09 -27.87
C ILE A 774 2.59 22.57 -29.30
N SER A 775 3.64 23.38 -29.48
CA SER A 775 3.91 24.09 -30.73
C SER A 775 5.33 23.91 -31.29
N ASP A 776 5.46 23.85 -32.62
CA ASP A 776 6.75 23.95 -33.32
C ASP A 776 7.80 22.88 -32.91
N ASN A 777 7.34 21.70 -32.47
CA ASN A 777 8.20 20.57 -32.11
C ASN A 777 8.43 19.61 -33.28
N ASN A 778 9.51 18.83 -33.25
CA ASN A 778 9.94 17.94 -34.33
C ASN A 778 10.39 16.55 -33.81
N ALA A 779 9.88 15.48 -34.42
CA ALA A 779 10.29 14.10 -34.16
C ALA A 779 10.69 13.40 -35.46
N SER A 780 11.74 12.58 -35.47
CA SER A 780 12.09 11.79 -36.66
C SER A 780 11.23 10.53 -36.86
N GLN A 781 10.29 10.22 -35.97
CA GLN A 781 9.41 9.05 -36.09
C GLN A 781 7.93 9.44 -35.88
N LEU A 782 7.42 9.24 -34.65
CA LEU A 782 6.00 9.37 -34.31
C LEU A 782 5.77 10.53 -33.32
N GLY A 783 4.65 11.23 -33.42
CA GLY A 783 4.24 12.18 -32.39
C GLY A 783 5.11 13.44 -32.34
N GLY A 784 4.99 14.29 -33.36
CA GLY A 784 5.82 15.50 -33.49
C GLY A 784 5.61 16.45 -32.31
N GLY A 785 4.35 16.72 -31.97
CA GLY A 785 3.98 17.37 -30.72
C GLY A 785 4.04 16.38 -29.55
N VAL A 786 3.20 15.35 -29.57
CA VAL A 786 3.08 14.39 -28.46
C VAL A 786 3.09 12.94 -28.94
N PHE A 787 3.80 12.05 -28.25
CA PHE A 787 3.59 10.60 -28.32
C PHE A 787 3.01 10.12 -27.00
N ALA A 788 1.91 9.35 -27.03
CA ALA A 788 1.26 8.83 -25.84
C ALA A 788 0.94 7.34 -25.96
N GLN A 789 1.17 6.59 -24.88
CA GLN A 789 0.86 5.17 -24.80
C GLN A 789 0.26 4.77 -23.45
N GLU A 790 -0.28 3.56 -23.34
CA GLU A 790 -0.64 2.90 -22.08
C GLU A 790 -1.65 3.71 -21.26
N TYR A 791 -2.81 3.94 -21.88
CA TYR A 791 -3.95 4.68 -21.33
C TYR A 791 -3.65 6.14 -20.91
N SER A 792 -2.51 6.69 -21.32
CA SER A 792 -2.17 8.11 -21.14
C SER A 792 -3.09 9.04 -21.93
N GLN A 793 -3.31 10.25 -21.42
CA GLN A 793 -4.36 11.15 -21.90
C GLN A 793 -3.85 12.55 -22.24
N ILE A 794 -4.36 13.10 -23.34
CA ILE A 794 -4.17 14.50 -23.75
C ILE A 794 -5.53 15.19 -23.66
N GLN A 795 -5.68 16.22 -22.82
CA GLN A 795 -6.96 16.83 -22.49
C GLN A 795 -6.93 18.35 -22.72
N SER A 796 -7.92 18.90 -23.42
CA SER A 796 -8.08 20.36 -23.60
C SER A 796 -6.83 21.08 -24.14
N CYS A 797 -6.02 20.38 -24.94
CA CYS A 797 -4.73 20.88 -25.43
C CYS A 797 -4.83 21.46 -26.85
N GLN A 798 -3.91 22.35 -27.20
CA GLN A 798 -3.72 22.82 -28.57
C GLN A 798 -2.37 22.31 -29.12
N LEU A 799 -2.39 21.59 -30.25
CA LEU A 799 -1.21 21.01 -30.88
C LEU A 799 -1.03 21.61 -32.28
N SER A 800 -0.01 22.45 -32.49
CA SER A 800 0.14 23.20 -33.76
C SER A 800 1.56 23.41 -34.30
N GLY A 801 1.72 23.35 -35.62
CA GLY A 801 3.02 23.61 -36.28
C GLY A 801 4.07 22.49 -36.10
N ASN A 802 3.71 21.41 -35.42
CA ASN A 802 4.61 20.30 -35.12
C ASN A 802 4.86 19.40 -36.35
N LYS A 803 5.94 18.62 -36.30
CA LYS A 803 6.50 17.86 -37.42
C LYS A 803 6.91 16.44 -37.03
N ALA A 804 6.53 15.44 -37.82
CA ALA A 804 6.99 14.04 -37.68
C ALA A 804 6.88 13.26 -38.99
N GLU A 805 7.36 12.01 -39.03
CA GLU A 805 7.09 11.12 -40.17
C GLU A 805 5.63 10.64 -40.15
N SER A 806 5.07 10.37 -38.97
CA SER A 806 3.64 10.09 -38.77
C SER A 806 3.14 10.69 -37.44
N GLY A 807 1.86 11.08 -37.37
CA GLY A 807 1.30 11.72 -36.17
C GLY A 807 1.99 13.04 -35.82
N ALA A 808 2.12 13.97 -36.78
CA ALA A 808 2.91 15.18 -36.54
C ALA A 808 2.33 16.07 -35.43
N GLY A 809 1.01 16.17 -35.28
CA GLY A 809 0.39 16.67 -34.06
C GLY A 809 0.61 15.72 -32.88
N ALA A 810 -0.07 14.57 -32.88
CA ALA A 810 0.16 13.51 -31.90
C ALA A 810 0.13 12.09 -32.48
N ALA A 811 0.76 11.17 -31.76
CA ALA A 811 0.64 9.74 -31.97
C ALA A 811 0.15 9.05 -30.68
N LEU A 812 -0.87 8.18 -30.79
CA LEU A 812 -1.56 7.52 -29.68
C LEU A 812 -1.54 6.00 -29.89
N ILE A 813 -1.09 5.23 -28.91
CA ILE A 813 -1.16 3.76 -28.95
C ILE A 813 -1.61 3.13 -27.62
N LYS A 814 -1.98 1.84 -27.62
CA LYS A 814 -2.22 1.04 -26.38
C LYS A 814 -3.22 1.69 -25.41
N GLY A 815 -4.44 1.95 -25.86
CA GLY A 815 -5.52 2.58 -25.10
C GLY A 815 -5.37 4.08 -24.82
N ALA A 816 -4.36 4.76 -25.38
CA ALA A 816 -4.15 6.20 -25.18
C ALA A 816 -5.27 7.06 -25.77
N GLN A 817 -5.47 8.26 -25.20
CA GLN A 817 -6.65 9.09 -25.47
C GLN A 817 -6.30 10.54 -25.77
N ILE A 818 -7.07 11.19 -26.64
CA ILE A 818 -7.09 12.65 -26.79
C ILE A 818 -8.53 13.18 -26.76
N LEU A 819 -8.76 14.15 -25.88
CA LEU A 819 -10.09 14.64 -25.51
C LEU A 819 -10.15 16.18 -25.62
N ASN A 820 -11.24 16.71 -26.16
CA ASN A 820 -11.57 18.15 -26.18
C ASN A 820 -10.45 19.07 -26.74
N SER A 821 -9.62 18.56 -27.66
CA SER A 821 -8.35 19.20 -28.07
C SER A 821 -8.36 19.72 -29.50
N THR A 822 -7.52 20.72 -29.80
CA THR A 822 -7.39 21.32 -31.15
C THR A 822 -6.04 20.94 -31.78
N ILE A 823 -6.07 20.26 -32.92
CA ILE A 823 -4.88 19.79 -33.65
C ILE A 823 -4.79 20.53 -34.98
N LYS A 824 -3.94 21.56 -35.08
CA LYS A 824 -3.97 22.52 -36.19
C LYS A 824 -2.62 22.74 -36.90
N ALA A 825 -2.62 22.70 -38.23
CA ALA A 825 -1.46 23.08 -39.05
C ALA A 825 -0.15 22.32 -38.74
N ASN A 826 -0.24 21.06 -38.33
CA ASN A 826 0.90 20.15 -38.20
C ASN A 826 1.25 19.54 -39.57
N LYS A 827 2.51 19.15 -39.78
CA LYS A 827 3.02 18.77 -41.10
C LYS A 827 3.89 17.51 -41.05
N LEU A 828 3.66 16.57 -41.96
CA LEU A 828 4.54 15.41 -42.13
C LEU A 828 5.86 15.80 -42.82
N ILE A 829 6.98 15.20 -42.38
CA ILE A 829 8.32 15.43 -42.95
C ILE A 829 8.71 14.41 -44.03
N ALA A 830 8.05 13.24 -44.02
CA ALA A 830 8.28 12.13 -44.95
C ALA A 830 6.93 11.49 -45.38
N GLY A 831 6.97 10.41 -46.16
CA GLY A 831 5.79 9.76 -46.74
C GLY A 831 4.92 8.93 -45.78
N GLY A 832 4.94 9.21 -44.47
CA GLY A 832 4.12 8.50 -43.48
C GLY A 832 2.67 8.97 -43.41
N SER A 833 2.02 8.78 -42.25
CA SER A 833 0.56 8.89 -42.13
C SER A 833 0.10 9.75 -40.94
N GLY A 834 -1.08 10.37 -41.06
CA GLY A 834 -1.72 11.09 -39.95
C GLY A 834 -1.03 12.41 -39.62
N ALA A 835 -1.22 13.46 -40.44
CA ALA A 835 -0.51 14.72 -40.19
C ALA A 835 -0.99 15.43 -38.91
N GLY A 836 -2.29 15.38 -38.61
CA GLY A 836 -2.79 15.72 -37.28
C GLY A 836 -2.52 14.61 -36.27
N LEU A 837 -3.13 13.43 -36.46
CA LEU A 837 -3.11 12.32 -35.50
C LEU A 837 -2.72 10.98 -36.15
N SER A 838 -1.94 10.16 -35.46
CA SER A 838 -1.69 8.74 -35.80
C SER A 838 -2.08 7.85 -34.63
N CYS A 839 -3.06 6.98 -34.80
CA CYS A 839 -3.72 6.25 -33.71
C CYS A 839 -3.75 4.73 -33.97
N GLU A 840 -3.40 3.92 -32.97
CA GLU A 840 -3.56 2.46 -32.99
C GLU A 840 -4.00 1.95 -31.62
N ASP A 841 -5.23 1.42 -31.50
CA ASP A 841 -5.87 1.11 -30.21
C ASP A 841 -5.96 2.39 -29.33
N ALA A 842 -6.90 3.28 -29.67
CA ALA A 842 -7.00 4.62 -29.08
C ALA A 842 -8.43 5.20 -29.11
N LEU A 843 -8.63 6.28 -28.33
CA LEU A 843 -9.85 7.10 -28.32
C LEU A 843 -9.53 8.56 -28.69
N VAL A 844 -10.31 9.12 -29.62
CA VAL A 844 -10.27 10.55 -30.00
C VAL A 844 -11.67 11.11 -29.85
N GLU A 845 -11.89 12.01 -28.88
CA GLU A 845 -13.23 12.54 -28.57
C GLU A 845 -13.25 14.08 -28.56
N ASN A 846 -14.29 14.67 -29.17
CA ASN A 846 -14.57 16.11 -29.18
C ASN A 846 -13.40 16.98 -29.67
N CYS A 847 -12.59 16.48 -30.60
CA CYS A 847 -11.40 17.17 -31.09
C CYS A 847 -11.65 17.92 -32.40
N VAL A 848 -10.94 19.04 -32.60
CA VAL A 848 -10.95 19.83 -33.85
C VAL A 848 -9.61 19.68 -34.56
N ILE A 849 -9.60 18.95 -35.68
CA ILE A 849 -8.42 18.61 -36.47
C ILE A 849 -8.46 19.40 -37.78
N THR A 850 -7.59 20.40 -37.95
CA THR A 850 -7.72 21.34 -39.08
C THR A 850 -6.42 21.86 -39.71
N PHE A 851 -6.43 22.09 -41.02
CA PHE A 851 -5.29 22.61 -41.80
C PHE A 851 -4.00 21.77 -41.72
N ASN A 852 -4.06 20.50 -41.30
CA ASN A 852 -2.88 19.64 -41.22
C ASN A 852 -2.48 19.15 -42.62
N LEU A 853 -1.16 19.00 -42.85
CA LEU A 853 -0.58 18.74 -44.17
C LEU A 853 0.25 17.44 -44.19
N GLY A 854 -0.33 16.40 -44.79
CA GLY A 854 0.30 15.10 -44.98
C GLY A 854 0.95 14.94 -46.36
N SER A 855 2.16 14.39 -46.38
CA SER A 855 2.85 13.94 -47.61
C SER A 855 2.49 12.51 -48.04
N GLY A 856 1.85 11.73 -47.16
CA GLY A 856 1.38 10.37 -47.43
C GLY A 856 -0.13 10.22 -47.19
N TYR A 857 -0.53 9.47 -46.16
CA TYR A 857 -1.92 9.10 -45.91
C TYR A 857 -2.53 9.87 -44.73
N GLY A 858 -3.83 10.19 -44.75
CA GLY A 858 -4.53 10.71 -43.56
C GLY A 858 -4.10 12.13 -43.18
N GLY A 859 -4.64 13.14 -43.85
CA GLY A 859 -4.26 14.54 -43.61
C GLY A 859 -4.63 15.00 -42.21
N GLY A 860 -5.89 14.77 -41.81
CA GLY A 860 -6.33 14.93 -40.43
C GLY A 860 -5.81 13.82 -39.53
N ALA A 861 -6.18 12.56 -39.78
CA ALA A 861 -5.71 11.42 -38.98
C ALA A 861 -5.47 10.12 -39.77
N SER A 862 -4.67 9.23 -39.21
CA SER A 862 -4.54 7.82 -39.60
C SER A 862 -4.86 6.97 -38.39
N VAL A 863 -5.88 6.11 -38.48
CA VAL A 863 -6.47 5.42 -37.32
C VAL A 863 -6.62 3.92 -37.56
N ARG A 864 -6.23 3.11 -36.57
CA ARG A 864 -6.35 1.65 -36.54
C ARG A 864 -6.94 1.21 -35.19
N TYR A 865 -7.90 0.27 -35.16
CA TYR A 865 -8.54 -0.19 -33.91
C TYR A 865 -8.99 0.97 -33.00
N THR A 866 -9.44 2.08 -33.59
CA THR A 866 -9.61 3.37 -32.91
C THR A 866 -11.06 3.82 -32.97
N THR A 867 -11.52 4.49 -31.92
CA THR A 867 -12.81 5.19 -31.92
C THR A 867 -12.62 6.70 -32.08
N LEU A 868 -13.27 7.27 -33.10
CA LEU A 868 -13.44 8.71 -33.28
C LEU A 868 -14.86 9.09 -32.87
N LYS A 869 -15.03 10.09 -31.99
CA LYS A 869 -16.35 10.52 -31.51
C LYS A 869 -16.46 12.05 -31.42
N GLY A 870 -17.51 12.64 -31.99
CA GLY A 870 -17.76 14.09 -31.86
C GLY A 870 -16.68 14.98 -32.49
N CYS A 871 -15.86 14.44 -33.40
CA CYS A 871 -14.67 15.11 -33.93
C CYS A 871 -14.94 15.87 -35.23
N VAL A 872 -14.21 16.97 -35.43
CA VAL A 872 -14.36 17.87 -36.57
C VAL A 872 -13.06 17.90 -37.37
N PHE A 873 -13.11 17.51 -38.65
CA PHE A 873 -11.98 17.41 -39.56
C PHE A 873 -12.12 18.41 -40.72
N GLU A 874 -11.45 19.56 -40.65
CA GLU A 874 -11.62 20.64 -41.64
C GLU A 874 -10.34 21.06 -42.38
N ASN A 875 -10.41 21.17 -43.71
CA ASN A 875 -9.37 21.74 -44.58
C ASN A 875 -7.99 21.05 -44.44
N ASN A 876 -7.96 19.77 -44.05
CA ASN A 876 -6.73 18.97 -44.01
C ASN A 876 -6.38 18.46 -45.43
N THR A 877 -5.10 18.29 -45.71
CA THR A 877 -4.60 17.91 -47.04
C THR A 877 -3.67 16.71 -46.95
N ALA A 878 -3.85 15.71 -47.82
CA ALA A 878 -2.93 14.57 -47.94
C ALA A 878 -2.78 14.05 -49.38
N TYR A 879 -1.78 13.20 -49.61
CA TYR A 879 -1.64 12.50 -50.88
C TYR A 879 -2.74 11.44 -51.06
N HIS A 880 -3.13 10.74 -49.98
CA HIS A 880 -4.31 9.87 -49.89
C HIS A 880 -5.08 10.16 -48.59
N GLY A 881 -6.41 10.07 -48.55
CA GLY A 881 -7.13 10.18 -47.27
C GLY A 881 -7.09 11.60 -46.68
N GLY A 882 -7.68 12.59 -47.34
CA GLY A 882 -7.53 14.02 -46.97
C GLY A 882 -7.97 14.32 -45.54
N GLY A 883 -9.15 13.84 -45.15
CA GLY A 883 -9.63 13.86 -43.77
C GLY A 883 -8.96 12.77 -42.93
N ILE A 884 -9.34 11.50 -43.13
CA ILE A 884 -8.77 10.37 -42.40
C ILE A 884 -8.43 9.16 -43.29
N GLN A 885 -7.47 8.36 -42.82
CA GLN A 885 -7.31 6.94 -43.19
C GLN A 885 -7.75 6.08 -41.99
N ALA A 886 -8.55 5.04 -42.22
CA ALA A 886 -9.12 4.20 -41.17
C ALA A 886 -8.96 2.70 -41.45
N GLU A 887 -8.77 1.90 -40.41
CA GLU A 887 -8.60 0.45 -40.46
C GLU A 887 -9.21 -0.17 -39.19
N GLU A 888 -10.17 -1.09 -39.31
CA GLU A 888 -10.86 -1.72 -38.17
C GLU A 888 -11.32 -0.69 -37.10
N SER A 889 -11.95 0.40 -37.54
CA SER A 889 -12.19 1.60 -36.71
C SER A 889 -13.62 2.10 -36.80
N THR A 890 -14.07 2.78 -35.75
CA THR A 890 -15.44 3.31 -35.61
C THR A 890 -15.42 4.83 -35.53
N VAL A 891 -16.35 5.48 -36.25
CA VAL A 891 -16.48 6.95 -36.33
C VAL A 891 -17.92 7.33 -36.02
N LEU A 892 -18.14 8.10 -34.96
CA LEU A 892 -19.46 8.44 -34.41
C LEU A 892 -19.62 9.96 -34.34
N SER A 893 -20.73 10.50 -34.83
CA SER A 893 -21.10 11.92 -34.71
C SER A 893 -19.98 12.87 -35.16
N CYS A 894 -19.24 12.53 -36.23
CA CYS A 894 -18.09 13.28 -36.71
C CYS A 894 -18.40 14.09 -37.97
N SER A 895 -17.79 15.27 -38.09
CA SER A 895 -17.94 16.16 -39.24
C SER A 895 -16.65 16.28 -40.03
N PHE A 896 -16.74 16.16 -41.35
CA PHE A 896 -15.66 16.29 -42.31
C PHE A 896 -16.02 17.39 -43.32
N LYS A 897 -15.14 18.39 -43.48
CA LYS A 897 -15.41 19.52 -44.37
C LYS A 897 -14.17 20.02 -45.12
N GLY A 898 -14.27 20.23 -46.43
CA GLY A 898 -13.22 20.91 -47.22
C GLY A 898 -11.86 20.19 -47.31
N ASN A 899 -11.72 18.98 -46.76
CA ASN A 899 -10.48 18.20 -46.83
C ASN A 899 -10.14 17.84 -48.30
N THR A 900 -8.83 17.81 -48.61
CA THR A 900 -8.29 17.61 -49.96
C THR A 900 -7.41 16.37 -50.03
N GLY A 901 -7.63 15.50 -51.02
CA GLY A 901 -6.84 14.29 -51.25
C GLY A 901 -6.35 14.20 -52.70
N SER A 902 -5.03 14.11 -52.93
CA SER A 902 -4.48 14.02 -54.28
C SER A 902 -4.88 12.72 -55.02
N PHE A 903 -5.02 11.62 -54.28
CA PHE A 903 -5.33 10.28 -54.79
C PHE A 903 -6.29 9.52 -53.85
N GLY A 904 -7.60 9.75 -54.00
CA GLY A 904 -8.64 8.95 -53.34
C GLY A 904 -8.85 9.21 -51.83
N GLY A 905 -10.03 8.84 -51.37
CA GLY A 905 -10.61 9.08 -50.04
C GLY A 905 -10.45 10.53 -49.57
N ALA A 906 -10.93 11.52 -50.34
CA ALA A 906 -10.71 12.93 -49.98
C ALA A 906 -11.24 13.29 -48.56
N ALA A 907 -12.31 12.64 -48.12
CA ALA A 907 -12.76 12.65 -46.73
C ALA A 907 -12.19 11.48 -45.92
N ILE A 908 -12.46 10.24 -46.35
CA ILE A 908 -12.19 9.01 -45.58
C ILE A 908 -11.64 7.93 -46.51
N LYS A 909 -10.57 7.25 -46.10
CA LYS A 909 -9.99 6.08 -46.79
C LYS A 909 -9.85 4.86 -45.87
N GLY A 910 -10.77 3.91 -46.00
CA GLY A 910 -10.78 2.62 -45.33
C GLY A 910 -9.80 1.62 -45.94
N LYS A 911 -9.07 0.89 -45.08
CA LYS A 911 -8.18 -0.24 -45.43
C LYS A 911 -8.64 -1.60 -44.88
N GLY A 912 -9.68 -1.61 -44.05
CA GLY A 912 -10.29 -2.81 -43.44
C GLY A 912 -11.77 -2.53 -43.18
N SER A 913 -12.33 -3.07 -42.09
CA SER A 913 -13.67 -2.74 -41.62
C SER A 913 -13.77 -1.27 -41.20
N LEU A 914 -14.85 -0.61 -41.60
CA LEU A 914 -15.14 0.77 -41.24
C LEU A 914 -16.60 0.91 -40.82
N ASN A 915 -16.84 1.46 -39.63
CA ASN A 915 -18.18 1.80 -39.15
C ASN A 915 -18.32 3.33 -39.04
N LEU A 916 -19.30 3.92 -39.72
CA LEU A 916 -19.66 5.34 -39.67
C LEU A 916 -21.09 5.47 -39.16
N ASP A 917 -21.31 6.25 -38.09
CA ASP A 917 -22.66 6.60 -37.60
C ASP A 917 -22.76 8.10 -37.37
N ASP A 918 -23.91 8.70 -37.70
CA ASP A 918 -24.23 10.11 -37.45
C ASP A 918 -23.19 11.11 -38.04
N CYS A 919 -22.55 10.76 -39.16
CA CYS A 919 -21.44 11.54 -39.73
C CYS A 919 -21.87 12.49 -40.87
N ILE A 920 -21.29 13.70 -40.89
CA ILE A 920 -21.48 14.71 -41.94
C ILE A 920 -20.20 14.83 -42.78
N ILE A 921 -20.29 14.75 -44.11
CA ILE A 921 -19.12 14.72 -45.01
C ILE A 921 -19.35 15.64 -46.21
N SER A 922 -18.66 16.80 -46.27
CA SER A 922 -19.01 17.86 -47.23
C SER A 922 -17.87 18.67 -47.86
N GLY A 923 -18.09 19.09 -49.11
CA GLY A 923 -17.22 20.03 -49.82
C GLY A 923 -15.80 19.52 -50.13
N HIS A 924 -15.58 18.21 -50.19
CA HIS A 924 -14.26 17.61 -50.38
C HIS A 924 -13.75 17.67 -51.83
N THR A 925 -12.44 17.84 -52.00
CA THR A 925 -11.77 17.88 -53.32
C THR A 925 -10.80 16.71 -53.50
N ALA A 926 -11.03 15.91 -54.53
CA ALA A 926 -10.14 14.83 -54.98
C ALA A 926 -9.32 15.26 -56.22
N GLY A 927 -8.05 14.85 -56.29
CA GLY A 927 -7.14 15.18 -57.38
C GLY A 927 -7.46 14.51 -58.72
N CYS A 928 -7.07 15.16 -59.82
CA CYS A 928 -7.51 14.85 -61.20
C CYS A 928 -7.08 13.48 -61.78
N ALA A 929 -6.31 12.68 -61.07
CA ALA A 929 -5.64 11.49 -61.60
C ALA A 929 -6.34 10.15 -61.28
N VAL A 930 -7.33 10.14 -60.38
CA VAL A 930 -8.14 8.96 -60.03
C VAL A 930 -9.63 9.29 -60.14
N LYS A 931 -10.36 8.40 -60.81
CA LYS A 931 -11.81 8.38 -60.75
C LYS A 931 -12.20 7.80 -59.39
N HIS A 932 -13.21 8.38 -58.74
CA HIS A 932 -13.64 8.02 -57.38
C HIS A 932 -12.54 8.43 -56.35
N GLU A 933 -12.82 9.03 -55.20
CA GLU A 933 -13.37 8.46 -53.98
C GLU A 933 -13.54 9.65 -52.99
N GLY A 934 -14.75 9.98 -52.56
CA GLY A 934 -14.99 10.90 -51.43
C GLY A 934 -14.80 10.16 -50.10
N VAL A 935 -15.46 9.01 -50.00
CA VAL A 935 -15.23 7.95 -49.00
C VAL A 935 -14.85 6.68 -49.76
N SER A 936 -13.85 5.95 -49.28
CA SER A 936 -13.53 4.60 -49.74
C SER A 936 -13.46 3.57 -48.61
N SER A 937 -13.85 2.32 -48.86
CA SER A 937 -13.58 1.17 -47.99
C SER A 937 -13.24 -0.09 -48.81
N GLY A 938 -12.43 -0.98 -48.23
CA GLY A 938 -11.82 -2.11 -48.95
C GLY A 938 -12.33 -3.51 -48.58
N ASN A 939 -13.01 -3.69 -47.43
CA ASN A 939 -13.38 -5.01 -46.93
C ASN A 939 -14.78 -5.07 -46.30
N LEU A 940 -15.08 -4.20 -45.34
CA LEU A 940 -16.41 -4.06 -44.76
C LEU A 940 -16.72 -2.57 -44.55
N LEU A 941 -17.95 -2.18 -44.84
CA LEU A 941 -18.46 -0.84 -44.60
C LEU A 941 -19.85 -0.90 -43.98
N ALA A 942 -19.98 -0.37 -42.77
CA ALA A 942 -21.26 -0.04 -42.17
C ALA A 942 -21.41 1.48 -42.12
N MET A 943 -22.53 2.00 -42.62
CA MET A 943 -22.87 3.42 -42.57
C MET A 943 -24.31 3.59 -42.10
N SER A 944 -24.51 4.34 -41.02
CA SER A 944 -25.82 4.68 -40.47
C SER A 944 -25.98 6.19 -40.31
N ASN A 945 -27.16 6.73 -40.61
CA ASN A 945 -27.54 8.11 -40.30
C ASN A 945 -26.57 9.20 -40.85
N CYS A 946 -25.85 8.92 -41.94
CA CYS A 946 -24.81 9.80 -42.48
C CYS A 946 -25.30 10.70 -43.63
N TYR A 947 -24.78 11.93 -43.69
CA TYR A 947 -25.08 12.91 -44.74
C TYR A 947 -23.83 13.31 -45.53
N LEU A 948 -23.88 13.15 -46.86
CA LEU A 948 -22.76 13.39 -47.77
C LEU A 948 -23.18 14.37 -48.87
N SER A 949 -22.56 15.56 -48.94
CA SER A 949 -22.99 16.60 -49.89
C SER A 949 -21.87 17.44 -50.50
N GLY A 950 -22.05 17.88 -51.75
CA GLY A 950 -21.16 18.86 -52.41
C GLY A 950 -19.72 18.39 -52.66
N ASN A 951 -19.45 17.08 -52.58
CA ASN A 951 -18.13 16.49 -52.73
C ASN A 951 -17.79 16.26 -54.23
N SER A 952 -16.52 16.37 -54.61
CA SER A 952 -16.10 16.17 -56.01
C SER A 952 -16.10 14.71 -56.48
N ALA A 953 -16.32 13.74 -55.58
CA ALA A 953 -16.39 12.31 -55.87
C ALA A 953 -17.26 11.56 -54.85
N GLY A 954 -17.96 10.51 -55.30
CA GLY A 954 -18.90 9.70 -54.51
C GLY A 954 -18.24 8.68 -53.56
N LEU A 955 -19.07 7.87 -52.90
CA LEU A 955 -18.69 6.73 -52.09
C LEU A 955 -18.26 5.54 -52.97
N GLN A 956 -17.17 4.87 -52.61
CA GLN A 956 -16.76 3.58 -53.15
C GLN A 956 -16.55 2.57 -52.02
N ALA A 957 -17.04 1.34 -52.17
CA ALA A 957 -16.85 0.28 -51.19
C ALA A 957 -16.63 -1.07 -51.86
N SER A 958 -15.86 -1.96 -51.23
CA SER A 958 -15.72 -3.34 -51.66
C SER A 958 -15.82 -4.32 -50.50
N GLY A 959 -16.31 -5.53 -50.78
CA GLY A 959 -16.67 -6.51 -49.75
C GLY A 959 -18.07 -6.23 -49.19
N ASP A 960 -18.30 -6.51 -47.91
CA ASP A 960 -19.64 -6.45 -47.32
C ASP A 960 -20.05 -5.00 -46.99
N VAL A 961 -21.22 -4.55 -47.45
CA VAL A 961 -21.64 -3.15 -47.40
C VAL A 961 -23.06 -2.99 -46.87
N ALA A 962 -23.20 -2.35 -45.71
CA ALA A 962 -24.48 -1.93 -45.13
C ALA A 962 -24.58 -0.39 -45.11
N ILE A 963 -25.68 0.16 -45.64
CA ILE A 963 -25.94 1.61 -45.67
C ILE A 963 -27.40 1.87 -45.26
N HIS A 964 -27.62 2.44 -44.08
CA HIS A 964 -28.94 2.65 -43.49
C HIS A 964 -29.19 4.15 -43.16
N ASN A 965 -30.37 4.68 -43.50
CA ASN A 965 -30.79 6.04 -43.17
C ASN A 965 -29.83 7.16 -43.64
N CYS A 966 -29.15 6.97 -44.78
CA CYS A 966 -28.12 7.90 -45.28
C CYS A 966 -28.63 8.76 -46.46
N ALA A 967 -28.05 9.95 -46.65
CA ALA A 967 -28.37 10.83 -47.78
C ALA A 967 -27.12 11.33 -48.52
N PHE A 968 -27.17 11.29 -49.86
CA PHE A 968 -26.05 11.56 -50.77
C PHE A 968 -26.46 12.59 -51.84
N GLU A 969 -25.92 13.82 -51.78
CA GLU A 969 -26.30 14.95 -52.65
C GLU A 969 -25.13 15.54 -53.45
N TYR A 970 -25.11 15.28 -54.76
CA TYR A 970 -23.97 15.58 -55.63
C TYR A 970 -24.39 16.42 -56.84
N GLN A 971 -23.82 17.63 -56.97
CA GLN A 971 -24.22 18.57 -58.01
C GLN A 971 -23.44 18.44 -59.33
N LEU A 972 -22.26 17.81 -59.35
CA LEU A 972 -21.34 17.80 -60.50
C LEU A 972 -20.56 16.47 -60.71
N ALA A 973 -21.00 15.35 -60.13
CA ALA A 973 -20.27 14.08 -60.22
C ALA A 973 -20.43 13.41 -61.61
N SER A 974 -19.34 13.29 -62.35
CA SER A 974 -19.24 12.54 -63.63
C SER A 974 -18.98 11.03 -63.44
N THR A 975 -19.11 10.56 -62.20
CA THR A 975 -18.90 9.19 -61.72
C THR A 975 -20.11 8.73 -60.91
N PRO A 976 -20.26 7.43 -60.56
CA PRO A 976 -21.29 6.98 -59.64
C PRO A 976 -21.18 7.69 -58.28
N VAL A 977 -22.32 8.03 -57.69
CA VAL A 977 -22.38 8.61 -56.34
C VAL A 977 -22.19 7.55 -55.26
N VAL A 978 -22.67 6.33 -55.50
CA VAL A 978 -22.31 5.14 -54.72
C VAL A 978 -21.85 4.04 -55.68
N TYR A 979 -20.69 3.44 -55.40
CA TYR A 979 -20.14 2.32 -56.15
C TYR A 979 -19.75 1.19 -55.19
N VAL A 980 -20.35 0.01 -55.35
CA VAL A 980 -20.08 -1.18 -54.53
C VAL A 980 -19.53 -2.31 -55.40
N THR A 981 -18.50 -3.02 -54.93
CA THR A 981 -17.89 -4.15 -55.65
C THR A 981 -17.59 -5.36 -54.77
N GLY A 982 -18.13 -6.54 -55.09
CA GLY A 982 -17.98 -7.77 -54.29
C GLY A 982 -18.87 -7.78 -53.03
N GLY A 983 -18.90 -8.92 -52.33
CA GLY A 983 -19.56 -9.08 -51.02
C GLY A 983 -21.08 -9.00 -51.01
N ASP A 984 -21.64 -9.03 -49.80
CA ASP A 984 -23.08 -8.86 -49.56
C ASP A 984 -23.47 -7.38 -49.35
N LEU A 985 -24.63 -6.98 -49.86
CA LEU A 985 -25.15 -5.61 -49.90
C LEU A 985 -26.46 -5.47 -49.13
N ASP A 986 -26.56 -4.49 -48.23
CA ASP A 986 -27.80 -4.14 -47.52
C ASP A 986 -28.00 -2.62 -47.44
N VAL A 987 -28.78 -2.07 -48.36
CA VAL A 987 -29.08 -0.63 -48.44
C VAL A 987 -30.53 -0.37 -48.03
N ARG A 988 -30.76 0.49 -47.03
CA ARG A 988 -32.10 0.78 -46.48
C ARG A 988 -32.33 2.25 -46.19
N ASN A 989 -33.49 2.79 -46.56
CA ASN A 989 -33.87 4.19 -46.28
C ASN A 989 -32.84 5.21 -46.79
N VAL A 990 -32.33 5.06 -48.02
CA VAL A 990 -31.24 5.89 -48.55
C VAL A 990 -31.72 6.84 -49.65
N LEU A 991 -31.32 8.11 -49.57
CA LEU A 991 -31.51 9.12 -50.61
C LEU A 991 -30.23 9.29 -51.45
N ILE A 992 -30.32 9.18 -52.78
CA ILE A 992 -29.21 9.44 -53.71
C ILE A 992 -29.69 10.41 -54.79
N ALA A 993 -29.05 11.58 -54.88
CA ALA A 993 -29.31 12.61 -55.88
C ALA A 993 -28.01 13.01 -56.62
N ASN A 994 -27.95 12.80 -57.95
CA ASN A 994 -26.78 13.12 -58.77
C ASN A 994 -27.12 13.89 -60.06
N ASN A 995 -26.84 15.19 -60.09
CA ASN A 995 -27.21 16.03 -61.23
C ASN A 995 -26.44 15.77 -62.55
N GLN A 996 -25.39 14.92 -62.59
CA GLN A 996 -24.54 14.76 -63.80
C GLN A 996 -24.09 13.32 -64.18
N GLY A 997 -24.42 12.27 -63.44
CA GLY A 997 -23.90 10.91 -63.73
C GLY A 997 -24.78 9.74 -63.30
N ILE A 998 -24.16 8.69 -62.75
CA ILE A 998 -24.81 7.47 -62.26
C ILE A 998 -25.18 7.64 -60.77
N GLY A 999 -26.33 7.12 -60.34
CA GLY A 999 -26.74 7.09 -58.94
C GLY A 999 -25.96 6.03 -58.15
N LEU A 1000 -26.43 4.78 -58.23
CA LEU A 1000 -25.82 3.60 -57.59
C LEU A 1000 -25.29 2.63 -58.66
N GLN A 1001 -24.07 2.13 -58.49
CA GLN A 1001 -23.48 1.06 -59.29
C GLN A 1001 -23.05 -0.11 -58.40
N VAL A 1002 -23.36 -1.35 -58.80
CA VAL A 1002 -23.05 -2.59 -58.07
C VAL A 1002 -22.44 -3.62 -59.01
N ASP A 1003 -21.24 -4.12 -58.68
CA ASP A 1003 -20.46 -5.09 -59.48
C ASP A 1003 -20.04 -6.30 -58.64
N GLN A 1004 -20.30 -7.53 -59.09
CA GLN A 1004 -19.94 -8.77 -58.37
C GLN A 1004 -20.52 -8.92 -56.94
N SER A 1005 -21.64 -8.26 -56.62
CA SER A 1005 -22.27 -8.32 -55.28
C SER A 1005 -23.68 -8.93 -55.28
N THR A 1006 -24.07 -9.50 -54.14
CA THR A 1006 -25.42 -10.02 -53.87
C THR A 1006 -26.11 -9.23 -52.76
N GLY A 1007 -27.43 -8.99 -52.79
CA GLY A 1007 -28.08 -8.33 -51.65
C GLY A 1007 -29.41 -7.63 -51.88
N VAL A 1008 -29.72 -6.64 -51.04
CA VAL A 1008 -31.00 -5.92 -50.97
C VAL A 1008 -30.79 -4.40 -51.00
N VAL A 1009 -31.65 -3.71 -51.75
CA VAL A 1009 -31.80 -2.25 -51.77
C VAL A 1009 -33.27 -1.94 -51.53
N SER A 1010 -33.63 -1.51 -50.32
CA SER A 1010 -35.03 -1.28 -49.92
C SER A 1010 -35.29 0.15 -49.42
N TYR A 1011 -36.49 0.67 -49.69
CA TYR A 1011 -36.90 2.03 -49.29
C TYR A 1011 -35.91 3.13 -49.75
N ALA A 1012 -35.19 2.91 -50.86
CA ALA A 1012 -34.22 3.85 -51.39
C ALA A 1012 -34.87 4.78 -52.42
N THR A 1013 -34.49 6.06 -52.43
CA THR A 1013 -34.89 7.04 -53.45
C THR A 1013 -33.66 7.45 -54.25
N ILE A 1014 -33.58 7.04 -55.51
CA ILE A 1014 -32.44 7.31 -56.40
C ILE A 1014 -32.94 8.16 -57.56
N ALA A 1015 -32.72 9.48 -57.50
CA ALA A 1015 -33.40 10.47 -58.33
C ALA A 1015 -32.47 11.55 -58.91
N ASN A 1016 -33.01 12.34 -59.85
CA ASN A 1016 -32.32 13.44 -60.55
C ASN A 1016 -31.04 13.02 -61.33
N ASN A 1017 -30.87 11.73 -61.63
CA ASN A 1017 -29.69 11.18 -62.31
C ASN A 1017 -29.72 11.46 -63.81
N LYS A 1018 -28.61 11.98 -64.36
CA LYS A 1018 -28.50 12.33 -65.79
C LYS A 1018 -28.41 11.11 -66.71
N ASP A 1019 -27.74 10.03 -66.27
CA ASP A 1019 -27.47 8.87 -67.12
C ASP A 1019 -28.24 7.61 -66.69
N VAL A 1020 -27.95 7.09 -65.48
CA VAL A 1020 -28.44 5.78 -65.00
C VAL A 1020 -28.73 5.87 -63.50
N GLY A 1021 -29.91 5.43 -63.06
CA GLY A 1021 -30.27 5.40 -61.64
C GLY A 1021 -29.54 4.27 -60.91
N LEU A 1022 -29.70 3.04 -61.42
CA LEU A 1022 -29.06 1.83 -60.90
C LEU A 1022 -28.36 1.07 -62.04
N LEU A 1023 -27.07 0.76 -61.85
CA LEU A 1023 -26.25 -0.03 -62.77
C LEU A 1023 -25.81 -1.34 -62.09
N LEU A 1024 -26.16 -2.48 -62.69
CA LEU A 1024 -25.73 -3.81 -62.24
C LEU A 1024 -24.76 -4.43 -63.26
N SER A 1025 -23.57 -4.84 -62.81
CA SER A 1025 -22.55 -5.50 -63.64
C SER A 1025 -22.00 -6.77 -62.98
N GLY A 1026 -21.16 -7.53 -63.70
CA GLY A 1026 -20.36 -8.63 -63.15
C GLY A 1026 -21.12 -9.66 -62.31
N ASN A 1027 -22.10 -10.37 -62.85
CA ASN A 1027 -22.88 -11.40 -62.12
C ASN A 1027 -23.65 -10.92 -60.86
N SER A 1028 -23.76 -9.61 -60.58
CA SER A 1028 -24.53 -9.10 -59.44
C SER A 1028 -26.01 -9.53 -59.45
N SER A 1029 -26.58 -9.75 -58.26
CA SER A 1029 -28.00 -10.04 -58.04
C SER A 1029 -28.53 -9.28 -56.84
N VAL A 1030 -29.44 -8.32 -57.06
CA VAL A 1030 -29.97 -7.42 -56.04
C VAL A 1030 -31.51 -7.44 -56.07
N ASP A 1031 -32.15 -7.58 -54.90
CA ASP A 1031 -33.57 -7.25 -54.73
C ASP A 1031 -33.74 -5.74 -54.47
N ALA A 1032 -34.61 -5.08 -55.22
CA ALA A 1032 -34.79 -3.62 -55.22
C ALA A 1032 -36.21 -3.21 -54.78
N SER A 1033 -36.75 -3.91 -53.78
CA SER A 1033 -38.13 -3.76 -53.31
C SER A 1033 -38.39 -2.42 -52.61
N HIS A 1034 -39.62 -1.90 -52.71
CA HIS A 1034 -40.08 -0.67 -52.04
C HIS A 1034 -39.26 0.61 -52.34
N SER A 1035 -38.49 0.62 -53.42
CA SER A 1035 -37.59 1.73 -53.79
C SER A 1035 -38.10 2.53 -55.00
N ILE A 1036 -37.76 3.82 -55.04
CA ILE A 1036 -38.08 4.75 -56.14
C ILE A 1036 -36.82 4.94 -57.00
N LEU A 1037 -36.86 4.47 -58.25
CA LEU A 1037 -35.75 4.59 -59.19
C LEU A 1037 -36.09 5.51 -60.37
N TRP A 1038 -35.27 6.55 -60.58
CA TRP A 1038 -35.43 7.49 -61.67
C TRP A 1038 -34.10 7.68 -62.42
N GLY A 1039 -34.12 7.24 -63.68
CA GLY A 1039 -33.01 7.21 -64.63
C GLY A 1039 -33.16 5.96 -65.51
N GLN A 1040 -32.26 5.77 -66.49
CA GLN A 1040 -32.18 4.46 -67.14
C GLN A 1040 -31.70 3.40 -66.13
N VAL A 1041 -32.09 2.14 -66.31
CA VAL A 1041 -31.48 0.98 -65.63
C VAL A 1041 -30.76 0.17 -66.70
N LYS A 1042 -29.46 -0.09 -66.52
CA LYS A 1042 -28.64 -0.83 -67.50
C LYS A 1042 -28.04 -2.08 -66.85
N LYS A 1043 -28.07 -3.19 -67.60
CA LYS A 1043 -27.41 -4.47 -67.27
C LYS A 1043 -27.03 -5.14 -68.60
N ASN A 1044 -25.88 -5.83 -68.65
CA ASN A 1044 -25.64 -6.85 -69.68
C ASN A 1044 -26.57 -8.03 -69.38
N TRP A 1045 -27.72 -8.10 -70.05
CA TRP A 1045 -28.78 -9.05 -69.73
C TRP A 1045 -28.37 -10.51 -70.00
N SER A 1046 -28.26 -11.30 -68.93
CA SER A 1046 -28.88 -12.62 -68.88
C SER A 1046 -30.01 -12.60 -67.84
N VAL A 1047 -31.11 -13.28 -68.19
CA VAL A 1047 -32.26 -13.52 -67.31
C VAL A 1047 -32.32 -15.02 -67.06
N SER A 1048 -32.01 -15.44 -65.83
CA SER A 1048 -32.17 -16.82 -65.38
C SER A 1048 -32.31 -16.85 -63.85
N GLY A 1049 -33.53 -17.02 -63.36
CA GLY A 1049 -33.84 -17.13 -61.93
C GLY A 1049 -34.77 -16.03 -61.41
N ASN A 1050 -36.04 -16.40 -61.25
CA ASN A 1050 -37.09 -15.90 -60.36
C ASN A 1050 -37.08 -14.43 -59.87
N GLU A 1051 -38.15 -13.71 -60.24
CA GLU A 1051 -38.82 -12.63 -59.47
C GLU A 1051 -37.93 -11.53 -58.84
N HIS A 1052 -37.61 -10.49 -59.63
CA HIS A 1052 -37.14 -9.20 -59.10
C HIS A 1052 -38.28 -8.17 -59.08
N SER A 1053 -38.72 -7.75 -57.89
CA SER A 1053 -39.80 -6.77 -57.73
C SER A 1053 -39.29 -5.32 -57.64
N PHE A 1054 -39.43 -4.55 -58.72
CA PHE A 1054 -39.26 -3.10 -58.68
C PHE A 1054 -40.62 -2.43 -58.43
N THR A 1055 -40.74 -1.57 -57.41
CA THR A 1055 -42.04 -1.01 -57.02
C THR A 1055 -42.43 0.25 -57.81
N TYR A 1056 -41.49 1.17 -58.10
CA TYR A 1056 -41.72 2.32 -58.99
C TYR A 1056 -40.46 2.66 -59.82
N CYS A 1057 -40.60 2.76 -61.13
CA CYS A 1057 -39.47 2.89 -62.07
C CYS A 1057 -39.77 3.81 -63.26
N CYS A 1058 -39.05 4.94 -63.35
CA CYS A 1058 -39.17 5.89 -64.46
C CYS A 1058 -38.21 5.54 -65.60
N THR A 1059 -38.39 4.40 -66.27
CA THR A 1059 -37.60 4.05 -67.46
C THR A 1059 -38.39 4.33 -68.75
N THR A 1060 -37.75 4.98 -69.73
CA THR A 1060 -38.25 4.99 -71.11
C THR A 1060 -38.29 3.55 -71.63
N PRO A 1061 -39.43 3.05 -72.15
CA PRO A 1061 -39.56 1.64 -72.51
C PRO A 1061 -38.69 1.29 -73.71
N LEU A 1062 -37.71 0.41 -73.49
CA LEU A 1062 -36.93 -0.22 -74.55
C LEU A 1062 -36.84 -1.73 -74.26
N LEU A 1063 -37.46 -2.51 -75.16
CA LEU A 1063 -37.40 -3.96 -75.27
C LEU A 1063 -38.23 -4.80 -74.26
N GLY A 1064 -39.56 -4.68 -74.36
CA GLY A 1064 -40.40 -5.89 -74.48
C GLY A 1064 -40.75 -6.70 -73.22
N LEU A 1065 -40.85 -6.07 -72.05
CA LEU A 1065 -41.41 -6.71 -70.84
C LEU A 1065 -42.91 -6.38 -70.68
N PRO A 1066 -43.78 -7.36 -70.37
CA PRO A 1066 -45.14 -7.10 -69.90
C PRO A 1066 -45.15 -6.56 -68.46
N ASP A 1067 -46.19 -5.78 -68.13
CA ASP A 1067 -46.59 -5.38 -66.77
C ASP A 1067 -45.63 -4.48 -65.96
N ALA A 1068 -45.17 -3.39 -66.57
CA ALA A 1068 -44.69 -2.21 -65.84
C ALA A 1068 -45.87 -1.31 -65.38
N GLN A 1069 -46.48 -1.62 -64.23
CA GLN A 1069 -47.33 -0.63 -63.53
C GLN A 1069 -46.44 0.35 -62.75
N GLY A 1070 -46.65 1.66 -62.93
CA GLY A 1070 -45.94 2.70 -62.16
C GLY A 1070 -44.84 3.50 -62.88
N CYS A 1071 -44.82 3.53 -64.22
CA CYS A 1071 -43.95 4.43 -64.97
C CYS A 1071 -44.51 5.86 -65.01
N PHE A 1072 -43.67 6.86 -64.75
CA PHE A 1072 -43.99 8.28 -64.91
C PHE A 1072 -43.48 8.78 -66.29
N ASP A 1073 -44.36 9.34 -67.13
CA ASP A 1073 -44.06 9.71 -68.52
C ASP A 1073 -43.19 10.99 -68.68
N ALA A 1074 -42.97 11.76 -67.62
CA ALA A 1074 -42.16 12.98 -67.62
C ALA A 1074 -41.54 13.23 -66.25
N ASN A 1075 -40.47 14.03 -66.21
CA ASN A 1075 -39.74 14.48 -65.01
C ASN A 1075 -40.66 15.15 -63.97
N PRO A 1076 -40.90 14.56 -62.78
CA PRO A 1076 -41.55 15.26 -61.67
C PRO A 1076 -40.80 16.53 -61.25
N LEU A 1077 -41.39 17.69 -61.54
CA LEU A 1077 -40.86 18.96 -61.06
C LEU A 1077 -40.98 19.06 -59.55
N PHE A 1078 -39.82 19.15 -58.89
CA PHE A 1078 -39.71 19.58 -57.50
C PHE A 1078 -40.01 21.09 -57.42
N VAL A 1079 -41.18 21.45 -56.89
CA VAL A 1079 -41.67 22.84 -56.80
C VAL A 1079 -41.59 23.37 -55.38
N LYS A 1080 -41.32 24.67 -55.22
CA LYS A 1080 -41.28 25.30 -53.90
C LYS A 1080 -42.71 25.50 -53.37
N GLY A 1081 -43.05 24.84 -52.26
CA GLY A 1081 -44.38 24.95 -51.64
C GLY A 1081 -44.56 26.22 -50.79
N PRO A 1082 -45.78 26.45 -50.25
CA PRO A 1082 -46.15 27.72 -49.61
C PRO A 1082 -45.39 28.04 -48.32
N LEU A 1083 -44.80 27.04 -47.65
CA LEU A 1083 -43.94 27.22 -46.48
C LEU A 1083 -42.44 27.17 -46.80
N GLY A 1084 -42.08 26.98 -48.08
CA GLY A 1084 -40.73 27.15 -48.57
C GLY A 1084 -39.79 25.96 -48.39
N ASP A 1085 -40.10 24.84 -49.02
CA ASP A 1085 -39.10 23.87 -49.54
C ASP A 1085 -39.72 23.03 -50.68
N GLN A 1086 -39.00 22.04 -51.22
CA GLN A 1086 -39.35 21.36 -52.48
C GLN A 1086 -40.33 20.18 -52.34
N TYR A 1087 -41.40 20.19 -53.13
CA TYR A 1087 -42.47 19.17 -53.19
C TYR A 1087 -42.57 18.54 -54.58
N LEU A 1088 -42.95 17.26 -54.66
CA LEU A 1088 -43.15 16.56 -55.93
C LEU A 1088 -44.50 16.96 -56.57
N SER A 1089 -44.50 17.82 -57.61
CA SER A 1089 -45.74 18.28 -58.27
C SER A 1089 -45.91 17.73 -59.69
N GLN A 1090 -46.83 16.77 -59.85
CA GLN A 1090 -47.13 16.13 -61.14
C GLN A 1090 -48.00 17.00 -62.06
N THR A 1091 -48.83 17.89 -61.51
CA THR A 1091 -49.61 18.87 -62.30
C THR A 1091 -48.73 19.99 -62.83
N THR A 1092 -47.72 20.46 -62.08
CA THR A 1092 -46.71 21.38 -62.63
C THR A 1092 -45.81 20.70 -63.68
N ALA A 1093 -45.63 19.38 -63.59
CA ALA A 1093 -45.00 18.55 -64.63
C ALA A 1093 -45.93 18.21 -65.83
N GLY A 1094 -47.17 18.72 -65.86
CA GLY A 1094 -48.07 18.63 -67.01
C GLY A 1094 -48.89 17.35 -67.15
N GLN A 1095 -48.99 16.51 -66.12
CA GLN A 1095 -49.73 15.25 -66.16
C GLN A 1095 -51.21 15.42 -65.77
N ALA A 1096 -52.09 14.55 -66.30
CA ALA A 1096 -53.52 14.87 -66.47
C ALA A 1096 -54.54 14.17 -65.55
N LYS A 1097 -54.14 13.21 -64.68
CA LYS A 1097 -55.08 12.50 -63.77
C LYS A 1097 -54.43 12.03 -62.47
N ASN A 1098 -55.25 11.97 -61.41
CA ASN A 1098 -54.90 11.47 -60.07
C ASN A 1098 -54.70 9.95 -60.05
N SER A 1099 -53.67 9.47 -59.33
CA SER A 1099 -53.49 8.07 -58.91
C SER A 1099 -52.61 8.02 -57.64
N PRO A 1100 -52.64 6.97 -56.81
CA PRO A 1100 -52.40 7.10 -55.37
C PRO A 1100 -50.94 7.06 -54.93
N CYS A 1101 -50.66 7.80 -53.85
CA CYS A 1101 -49.42 7.72 -53.06
C CYS A 1101 -49.39 6.42 -52.23
N VAL A 1102 -48.22 5.75 -52.14
CA VAL A 1102 -48.09 4.49 -51.38
C VAL A 1102 -47.45 4.70 -50.01
N ASN A 1103 -48.09 4.11 -49.00
CA ASN A 1103 -47.71 4.10 -47.59
C ASN A 1103 -46.57 3.10 -47.30
N ALA A 1104 -45.62 3.48 -46.43
CA ALA A 1104 -44.53 2.64 -45.95
C ALA A 1104 -44.41 2.60 -44.40
N GLY A 1105 -45.47 2.25 -43.66
CA GLY A 1105 -45.34 1.92 -42.23
C GLY A 1105 -46.67 1.74 -41.45
N VAL A 1106 -46.72 0.74 -40.56
CA VAL A 1106 -47.91 0.33 -39.80
C VAL A 1106 -47.56 0.00 -38.34
N SER A 1107 -48.39 0.28 -37.32
CA SER A 1107 -49.68 1.01 -37.27
C SER A 1107 -50.03 1.36 -35.80
N GLY A 1108 -51.19 1.99 -35.54
CA GLY A 1108 -51.83 1.95 -34.22
C GLY A 1108 -51.74 3.18 -33.31
N LEU A 1109 -51.58 4.39 -33.85
CA LEU A 1109 -51.69 5.64 -33.08
C LEU A 1109 -52.82 6.53 -33.63
N ALA A 1110 -53.66 7.04 -32.73
CA ALA A 1110 -54.78 7.91 -33.03
C ALA A 1110 -54.62 9.29 -32.37
N VAL A 1111 -54.47 10.34 -33.17
CA VAL A 1111 -54.85 11.74 -32.87
C VAL A 1111 -55.23 12.40 -34.22
N PRO A 1112 -56.25 13.29 -34.29
CA PRO A 1112 -56.79 13.82 -35.55
C PRO A 1112 -56.38 15.28 -35.85
N GLU A 1113 -56.89 15.79 -36.98
CA GLU A 1113 -56.93 17.21 -37.42
C GLU A 1113 -55.62 17.82 -37.98
N GLY A 1114 -55.49 17.77 -39.32
CA GLY A 1114 -54.55 18.58 -40.11
C GLY A 1114 -54.08 17.89 -41.39
N SER A 1115 -54.62 18.27 -42.56
CA SER A 1115 -54.11 17.83 -43.89
C SER A 1115 -53.68 19.01 -44.75
N THR A 1116 -52.83 18.76 -45.75
CA THR A 1116 -52.13 19.78 -46.56
C THR A 1116 -52.67 19.94 -47.98
N ARG A 1117 -53.98 19.77 -48.18
CA ARG A 1117 -54.65 20.09 -49.45
C ARG A 1117 -54.69 21.61 -49.71
N THR A 1118 -54.45 22.01 -50.96
CA THR A 1118 -54.49 23.42 -51.39
C THR A 1118 -55.82 23.83 -52.06
N ASP A 1119 -56.83 22.96 -52.06
CA ASP A 1119 -58.13 23.14 -52.72
C ASP A 1119 -59.34 23.09 -51.76
N GLU A 1120 -59.10 23.22 -50.45
CA GLU A 1120 -60.10 23.41 -49.38
C GLU A 1120 -61.19 22.31 -49.20
N VAL A 1121 -61.08 21.16 -49.87
CA VAL A 1121 -62.04 20.05 -49.71
C VAL A 1121 -61.58 19.05 -48.62
N PRO A 1122 -62.40 18.75 -47.60
CA PRO A 1122 -62.07 17.74 -46.58
C PRO A 1122 -62.07 16.30 -47.12
N ASP A 1123 -61.14 15.47 -46.65
CA ASP A 1123 -60.99 14.09 -47.10
C ASP A 1123 -61.90 13.10 -46.36
N ALA A 1124 -62.52 12.20 -47.12
CA ALA A 1124 -63.34 11.13 -46.58
C ALA A 1124 -62.48 9.91 -46.16
N ALA A 1125 -62.17 9.85 -44.87
CA ALA A 1125 -61.82 8.63 -44.11
C ALA A 1125 -60.45 7.93 -44.32
N SER A 1126 -59.44 8.59 -44.88
CA SER A 1126 -58.02 8.20 -44.68
C SER A 1126 -57.08 9.43 -44.77
N PRO A 1127 -56.11 9.61 -43.86
CA PRO A 1127 -55.19 10.74 -43.90
C PRO A 1127 -54.02 10.50 -44.87
N ASP A 1128 -53.67 11.54 -45.63
CA ASP A 1128 -52.40 11.66 -46.36
C ASP A 1128 -51.40 12.42 -45.48
N LEU A 1129 -50.18 11.89 -45.35
CA LEU A 1129 -49.18 12.40 -44.40
C LEU A 1129 -47.78 12.44 -45.04
N GLY A 1130 -47.29 13.66 -45.26
CA GLY A 1130 -45.86 13.92 -45.21
C GLY A 1130 -45.39 13.96 -43.75
N TYR A 1131 -44.23 13.41 -43.46
CA TYR A 1131 -43.50 13.69 -42.21
C TYR A 1131 -42.03 13.95 -42.49
N HIS A 1132 -41.46 14.87 -41.71
CA HIS A 1132 -40.15 15.48 -41.93
C HIS A 1132 -39.04 14.76 -41.13
N TYR A 1133 -37.78 15.01 -41.50
CA TYR A 1133 -36.65 14.91 -40.55
C TYR A 1133 -36.21 16.32 -40.11
N PRO A 1134 -35.70 16.50 -38.87
CA PRO A 1134 -35.27 17.80 -38.37
C PRO A 1134 -33.88 18.22 -38.90
N ILE A 1135 -33.67 19.53 -38.96
CA ILE A 1135 -32.39 20.17 -39.29
C ILE A 1135 -31.50 20.21 -38.03
N PRO A 1136 -30.17 20.11 -38.17
CA PRO A 1136 -29.19 20.82 -37.32
C PRO A 1136 -28.89 22.23 -37.85
#